data_AF-A0A7D5NJH9-F1
#
_entry.id   AF-A0A7D5NJH9-F1
#
_cell.length_a   1.000
_cell.length_b   1.000
_cell.length_c   1.000
_cell.angle_alpha   90.00
_cell.angle_beta   90.00
_cell.angle_gamma   90.00
#
_symmetry.space_group_name_H-M   'P 1'
#
loop_
_entity.id
_entity.type
_entity.pdbx_description
1 polymer ?
#
loop_
_entity_poly.entity_id
_entity_poly.type
_entity_poly.pdbx_seq_one_letter_code
_entity_poly.pdbx_strand_id
1 'polypeptide(L)'
;MLQRYLILVLIILFLQTKLFGQISLEDLFEMKRISCDFKGSVTNGKSLLVFGEGGVILKTTDVGKSWEQINLNDYLDINQMLTINQTYFGNGTSGIFKSNDDFKTWEQYYLNDKIIKIFNYKGNLLCVAKDIIIILDTNLRTIKQIDIKLEPSFNKPIKRSSTYYSVELCGDNLVFYSKGGKFAFFNLETEKLSEIELKNFKSRFDLLIQKDIKKINEDKIVFLYEDSVMIYKIGLDTVDFFFKIPDTLSPQKFVFYPYNDTIFVLYTRTNQVIDWDSIKYSPFLDSVYYGYIDPQSKKFINIKEIENDYSFNDLTFLNISRHRIGNSDVLVGVGIGKLINISYDLGRNWELKSLLNIPYLVRSDYTSLNFKAPIWLFNKQMARIITQDGRFYSTDDGGTTWLPQKNFLPRRKFFFLRFAKFIDSLRGMYISDEVSREIDSGKIVTPPRQFFSLDGGKTVGFRDLRVTNIHLRRNTVLMPFGQPVLFISPNTFYILDDSLKIKKKIQHTREGIPLFTDSIIVVVDSLGLISVFEFNDTLWGIAPVLPNFSEPYKYQKIDFCYSADMGITWSKLFQIDIPNWQSTKLFDAYQYWDTLLLHFDQTSNTRSFQTIILLIDLKNKNYNIFVKPMWGFTHIFQICSQYYLFSSKEDEQGRKQTVFVGEKFDSAHQNFQEYEVPRFLIDLKKSTSFESYSFDVFFKLDSPDSTFPFVLYDKLFGKYALYFAKIRPCVEINIPRTNSKDLYVGKIYPNPANRKDIVNFRIYSNHLDKIETLSINAYDILGREVANSSSFRISQIGNHFVDVELEINALSPGVYIIVASMDGMVSSNAVVIY
;
A
#
# COMPACT_ATOMS: atom_id res chain seq x y z
N MET A 1 -54.19 -19.21 26.32
CA MET A 1 -53.96 -19.02 24.86
C MET A 1 -53.37 -17.65 24.54
N LEU A 2 -53.92 -16.54 25.04
CA LEU A 2 -53.45 -15.17 24.79
C LEU A 2 -51.94 -14.97 25.08
N GLN A 3 -51.42 -15.58 26.15
CA GLN A 3 -50.01 -15.48 26.56
C GLN A 3 -49.05 -16.19 25.58
N ARG A 4 -49.49 -17.26 24.90
CA ARG A 4 -48.69 -17.94 23.86
C ARG A 4 -48.63 -17.15 22.57
N TYR A 5 -49.71 -16.44 22.21
CA TYR A 5 -49.71 -15.55 21.04
C TYR A 5 -48.90 -14.28 21.29
N LEU A 6 -48.89 -13.73 22.50
CA LEU A 6 -48.06 -12.56 22.84
C LEU A 6 -46.56 -12.87 22.75
N ILE A 7 -46.15 -14.06 23.21
CA ILE A 7 -44.76 -14.54 23.10
C ILE A 7 -44.40 -14.77 21.62
N LEU A 8 -45.29 -15.36 20.82
CA LEU A 8 -45.04 -15.57 19.39
C LEU A 8 -44.91 -14.25 18.63
N VAL A 9 -45.75 -13.25 18.94
CA VAL A 9 -45.70 -11.91 18.34
C VAL A 9 -44.44 -11.15 18.78
N LEU A 10 -44.03 -11.27 20.04
CA LEU A 10 -42.76 -10.70 20.53
C LEU A 10 -41.54 -11.37 19.89
N ILE A 11 -41.57 -12.70 19.66
CA ILE A 11 -40.50 -13.43 18.96
C ILE A 11 -40.46 -13.02 17.48
N ILE A 12 -41.61 -12.86 16.81
CA ILE A 12 -41.69 -12.38 15.42
C ILE A 12 -41.22 -10.92 15.31
N LEU A 13 -41.54 -10.07 16.29
CA LEU A 13 -41.04 -8.68 16.37
C LEU A 13 -39.54 -8.61 16.70
N PHE A 14 -39.01 -9.54 17.52
CA PHE A 14 -37.57 -9.64 17.79
C PHE A 14 -36.79 -10.19 16.59
N LEU A 15 -37.37 -11.13 15.84
CA LEU A 15 -36.85 -11.67 14.57
C LEU A 15 -36.89 -10.65 13.42
N GLN A 16 -37.60 -9.54 13.58
CA GLN A 16 -37.63 -8.44 12.60
C GLN A 16 -36.57 -7.36 12.86
N THR A 17 -35.77 -7.47 13.93
CA THR A 17 -34.54 -6.66 13.99
C THR A 17 -33.57 -7.20 12.96
N LYS A 18 -33.37 -6.44 11.87
CA LYS A 18 -32.39 -6.76 10.83
C LYS A 18 -31.01 -6.71 11.49
N LEU A 19 -30.51 -7.87 11.92
CA LEU A 19 -29.10 -8.06 12.24
C LEU A 19 -28.35 -8.04 10.90
N PHE A 20 -27.86 -6.86 10.54
CA PHE A 20 -27.07 -6.66 9.34
C PHE A 20 -25.65 -7.18 9.62
N GLY A 21 -25.27 -8.27 8.97
CA GLY A 21 -23.86 -8.64 8.86
C GLY A 21 -23.10 -7.50 8.18
N GLN A 22 -21.97 -7.08 8.76
CA GLN A 22 -21.03 -6.19 8.07
C GLN A 22 -20.56 -6.89 6.79
N ILE A 23 -20.78 -6.27 5.64
CA ILE A 23 -20.14 -6.69 4.39
C ILE A 23 -18.63 -6.46 4.58
N SER A 24 -17.84 -7.52 4.62
CA SER A 24 -16.39 -7.38 4.47
C SER A 24 -16.12 -7.08 3.00
N LEU A 25 -15.66 -5.85 2.73
CA LEU A 25 -15.29 -5.45 1.36
C LEU A 25 -14.17 -6.34 0.79
N GLU A 26 -13.39 -7.01 1.64
CA GLU A 26 -12.37 -7.98 1.24
C GLU A 26 -12.95 -9.20 0.51
N ASP A 27 -14.21 -9.57 0.80
CA ASP A 27 -14.90 -10.69 0.14
C ASP A 27 -15.37 -10.35 -1.28
N LEU A 28 -15.44 -9.06 -1.62
CA LEU A 28 -15.85 -8.60 -2.95
C LEU A 28 -14.69 -8.57 -3.95
N PHE A 29 -13.45 -8.59 -3.46
CA PHE A 29 -12.28 -8.33 -4.28
C PHE A 29 -11.25 -9.47 -4.22
N GLU A 30 -10.61 -9.71 -5.36
CA GLU A 30 -9.29 -10.33 -5.45
C GLU A 30 -8.27 -9.21 -5.37
N MET A 31 -7.47 -9.18 -4.29
CA MET A 31 -6.53 -8.09 -4.03
C MET A 31 -5.09 -8.56 -4.28
N LYS A 32 -4.30 -7.73 -4.95
CA LYS A 32 -2.86 -7.89 -5.13
C LYS A 32 -2.15 -6.70 -4.52
N ARG A 33 -1.37 -6.91 -3.46
CA ARG A 33 -0.52 -5.86 -2.88
C ARG A 33 0.52 -5.40 -3.89
N ILE A 34 0.55 -4.11 -4.21
CA ILE A 34 1.46 -3.53 -5.19
C ILE A 34 2.66 -2.88 -4.52
N SER A 35 2.52 -2.23 -3.36
CA SER A 35 3.67 -1.68 -2.62
C SER A 35 4.17 -2.65 -1.56
N CYS A 36 5.48 -2.82 -1.44
CA CYS A 36 6.13 -3.66 -0.43
C CYS A 36 7.55 -3.16 -0.19
N ASP A 37 8.08 -3.31 1.02
CA ASP A 37 9.52 -3.16 1.28
C ASP A 37 10.17 -4.55 1.27
N PHE A 38 11.21 -4.71 0.45
CA PHE A 38 11.91 -5.98 0.32
C PHE A 38 13.06 -6.07 1.33
N LYS A 39 13.09 -7.18 2.06
CA LYS A 39 14.00 -7.44 3.19
C LYS A 39 15.15 -8.36 2.84
N GLY A 40 15.04 -9.13 1.76
CA GLY A 40 16.11 -10.02 1.33
C GLY A 40 15.86 -10.68 -0.02
N SER A 41 16.81 -11.52 -0.42
CA SER A 41 16.70 -12.36 -1.61
C SER A 41 17.35 -13.72 -1.39
N VAL A 42 16.89 -14.75 -2.11
CA VAL A 42 17.34 -16.15 -1.95
C VAL A 42 17.26 -16.90 -3.28
N THR A 43 18.10 -17.91 -3.48
CA THR A 43 18.05 -18.79 -4.65
C THR A 43 18.13 -20.28 -4.29
N ASN A 44 17.55 -21.13 -5.12
CA ASN A 44 17.81 -22.58 -5.16
C ASN A 44 18.73 -22.99 -6.32
N GLY A 45 19.32 -22.01 -7.02
CA GLY A 45 20.14 -22.20 -8.23
C GLY A 45 19.35 -22.21 -9.54
N LYS A 46 18.02 -22.38 -9.49
CA LYS A 46 17.12 -22.33 -10.66
C LYS A 46 16.37 -21.01 -10.73
N SER A 47 15.84 -20.56 -9.60
CA SER A 47 15.10 -19.30 -9.48
C SER A 47 15.72 -18.40 -8.42
N LEU A 48 15.62 -17.10 -8.65
CA LEU A 48 15.92 -16.05 -7.67
C LEU A 48 14.61 -15.51 -7.12
N LEU A 49 14.56 -15.36 -5.80
CA LEU A 49 13.48 -14.67 -5.12
C LEU A 49 13.94 -13.38 -4.49
N VAL A 50 13.05 -12.41 -4.43
CA VAL A 50 13.10 -11.25 -3.56
C VAL A 50 11.85 -11.27 -2.68
N PHE A 51 11.97 -11.01 -1.38
CA PHE A 51 10.86 -11.16 -0.43
C PHE A 51 10.82 -10.04 0.60
N GLY A 52 9.66 -9.83 1.21
CA GLY A 52 9.51 -8.84 2.26
C GLY A 52 8.14 -8.82 2.94
N GLU A 53 7.67 -7.61 3.20
CA GLU A 53 6.44 -7.34 3.94
C GLU A 53 5.17 -7.76 3.19
N GLY A 54 4.09 -8.04 3.93
CA GLY A 54 2.79 -8.43 3.37
C GLY A 54 2.82 -9.76 2.62
N GLY A 55 3.78 -10.64 2.95
CA GLY A 55 3.98 -11.93 2.33
C GLY A 55 4.31 -11.85 0.84
N VAL A 56 4.77 -10.69 0.36
CA VAL A 56 5.08 -10.47 -1.05
C VAL A 56 6.43 -11.07 -1.39
N ILE A 57 6.43 -11.90 -2.43
CA ILE A 57 7.60 -12.53 -3.01
C ILE A 57 7.60 -12.21 -4.51
N LEU A 58 8.72 -11.75 -5.05
CA LEU A 58 8.96 -11.71 -6.49
C LEU A 58 9.89 -12.85 -6.87
N LYS A 59 9.51 -13.63 -7.87
CA LYS A 59 10.26 -14.75 -8.44
C LYS A 59 10.72 -14.42 -9.84
N THR A 60 11.95 -14.81 -10.15
CA THR A 60 12.49 -14.77 -11.51
C THR A 60 13.28 -16.05 -11.81
N THR A 61 13.14 -16.56 -13.04
CA THR A 61 13.90 -17.70 -13.58
C THR A 61 14.89 -17.28 -14.66
N ASP A 62 14.90 -16.00 -15.04
CA ASP A 62 15.74 -15.42 -16.09
C ASP A 62 16.68 -14.33 -15.54
N VAL A 63 17.00 -14.45 -14.24
CA VAL A 63 17.94 -13.57 -13.52
C VAL A 63 17.47 -12.11 -13.51
N GLY A 64 16.18 -11.89 -13.36
CA GLY A 64 15.57 -10.58 -13.15
C GLY A 64 15.26 -9.80 -14.42
N LYS A 65 15.17 -10.48 -15.58
CA LYS A 65 14.64 -9.88 -16.81
C LYS A 65 13.11 -9.82 -16.77
N SER A 66 12.48 -10.84 -16.21
CA SER A 66 11.04 -10.89 -15.90
C SER A 66 10.80 -11.37 -14.47
N TRP A 67 9.67 -10.96 -13.91
CA TRP A 67 9.29 -11.26 -12.53
C TRP A 67 7.85 -11.70 -12.45
N GLU A 68 7.58 -12.62 -11.52
CA GLU A 68 6.25 -13.06 -11.12
C GLU A 68 6.07 -12.74 -9.64
N GLN A 69 4.91 -12.19 -9.25
CA GLN A 69 4.59 -11.93 -7.84
C GLN A 69 3.77 -13.08 -7.25
N ILE A 70 4.24 -13.61 -6.12
CA ILE A 70 3.56 -14.58 -5.28
C ILE A 70 3.20 -13.87 -3.97
N ASN A 71 1.95 -14.00 -3.53
CA ASN A 71 1.48 -13.45 -2.25
C ASN A 71 1.12 -14.62 -1.33
N LEU A 72 1.83 -14.75 -0.20
CA LEU A 72 1.54 -15.80 0.78
C LEU A 72 0.37 -15.41 1.69
N ASN A 73 0.52 -14.29 2.38
CA ASN A 73 -0.53 -13.66 3.18
C ASN A 73 -0.12 -12.23 3.56
N ASP A 74 -1.06 -11.29 3.54
CA ASP A 74 -0.81 -9.88 3.89
C ASP A 74 -0.42 -9.68 5.37
N TYR A 75 -0.72 -10.62 6.27
CA TYR A 75 -0.22 -10.57 7.67
C TYR A 75 1.21 -11.08 7.83
N LEU A 76 1.78 -11.72 6.80
CA LEU A 76 3.10 -12.31 6.90
C LEU A 76 4.15 -11.23 6.65
N ASP A 77 5.11 -11.14 7.57
CA ASP A 77 6.30 -10.32 7.37
C ASP A 77 7.52 -11.22 7.25
N ILE A 78 8.06 -11.35 6.04
CA ILE A 78 9.15 -12.28 5.78
C ILE A 78 10.48 -11.62 6.11
N ASN A 79 11.12 -12.05 7.19
CA ASN A 79 12.35 -11.43 7.69
C ASN A 79 13.61 -12.01 7.04
N GLN A 80 13.63 -13.33 6.80
CA GLN A 80 14.74 -14.02 6.16
C GLN A 80 14.22 -15.25 5.43
N MET A 81 14.94 -15.66 4.39
CA MET A 81 14.84 -16.99 3.80
C MET A 81 16.22 -17.55 3.50
N LEU A 82 16.30 -18.88 3.44
CA LEU A 82 17.45 -19.62 2.95
C LEU A 82 17.00 -20.88 2.21
N THR A 83 17.93 -21.53 1.54
CA THR A 83 17.68 -22.80 0.85
C THR A 83 18.55 -23.90 1.43
N ILE A 84 17.95 -25.07 1.67
CA ILE A 84 18.65 -26.31 2.03
C ILE A 84 18.15 -27.39 1.08
N ASN A 85 19.05 -28.02 0.31
CA ASN A 85 18.71 -29.09 -0.63
C ASN A 85 17.55 -28.73 -1.58
N GLN A 86 17.60 -27.54 -2.19
CA GLN A 86 16.53 -26.97 -3.05
C GLN A 86 15.20 -26.65 -2.34
N THR A 87 15.04 -26.97 -1.05
CA THR A 87 13.89 -26.59 -0.24
C THR A 87 14.11 -25.22 0.35
N TYR A 88 13.09 -24.38 0.26
CA TYR A 88 13.12 -23.04 0.85
C TYR A 88 12.57 -23.07 2.27
N PHE A 89 13.25 -22.33 3.14
CA PHE A 89 12.85 -22.08 4.51
C PHE A 89 12.84 -20.58 4.74
N GLY A 90 11.73 -20.06 5.23
CA GLY A 90 11.61 -18.66 5.64
C GLY A 90 11.18 -18.54 7.09
N ASN A 91 11.55 -17.43 7.72
CA ASN A 91 11.00 -17.02 9.00
C ASN A 91 10.22 -15.72 8.84
N GLY A 92 9.10 -15.62 9.54
CA GLY A 92 8.28 -14.41 9.54
C GLY A 92 7.54 -14.16 10.85
N THR A 93 6.57 -13.25 10.80
CA THR A 93 5.71 -12.90 11.96
C THR A 93 5.01 -14.10 12.60
N SER A 94 4.82 -15.18 11.86
CA SER A 94 4.00 -16.32 12.26
C SER A 94 4.79 -17.64 12.39
N GLY A 95 6.13 -17.57 12.48
CA GLY A 95 7.01 -18.73 12.68
C GLY A 95 7.88 -19.07 11.47
N ILE A 96 8.19 -20.36 11.31
CA ILE A 96 8.93 -20.89 10.17
C ILE A 96 7.94 -21.35 9.11
N PHE A 97 8.28 -21.15 7.85
CA PHE A 97 7.52 -21.70 6.73
C PHE A 97 8.46 -22.32 5.70
N LYS A 98 7.98 -23.35 5.01
CA LYS A 98 8.77 -24.22 4.14
C LYS A 98 8.05 -24.44 2.82
N SER A 99 8.80 -24.47 1.72
CA SER A 99 8.31 -24.93 0.41
C SER A 99 9.32 -25.88 -0.23
N ASN A 100 8.85 -27.04 -0.69
CA ASN A 100 9.65 -28.08 -1.35
C ASN A 100 9.33 -28.22 -2.86
N ASP A 101 8.41 -27.42 -3.39
CA ASP A 101 7.83 -27.57 -4.72
C ASP A 101 7.96 -26.30 -5.58
N ASP A 102 9.04 -25.55 -5.34
CA ASP A 102 9.35 -24.30 -6.04
C ASP A 102 8.27 -23.22 -5.86
N PHE A 103 7.79 -23.11 -4.61
CA PHE A 103 6.87 -22.10 -4.08
C PHE A 103 5.40 -22.26 -4.46
N LYS A 104 5.03 -23.43 -4.99
CA LYS A 104 3.63 -23.70 -5.32
C LYS A 104 2.81 -23.92 -4.05
N THR A 105 3.39 -24.57 -3.05
CA THR A 105 2.77 -24.78 -1.74
C THR A 105 3.73 -24.42 -0.61
N TRP A 106 3.14 -24.06 0.53
CA TRP A 106 3.86 -23.67 1.73
C TRP A 106 3.28 -24.36 2.96
N GLU A 107 4.16 -24.94 3.76
CA GLU A 107 3.86 -25.50 5.07
C GLU A 107 4.32 -24.51 6.14
N GLN A 108 3.50 -24.28 7.15
CA GLN A 108 3.83 -23.38 8.24
C GLN A 108 4.03 -24.15 9.54
N TYR A 109 5.06 -23.77 10.29
CA TYR A 109 5.44 -24.35 11.56
C TYR A 109 5.59 -23.24 12.60
N TYR A 110 4.74 -23.32 13.63
CA TYR A 110 4.70 -22.35 14.70
C TYR A 110 5.73 -22.72 15.77
N LEU A 111 6.49 -21.71 16.18
CA LEU A 111 7.40 -21.80 17.32
C LEU A 111 6.93 -20.80 18.37
N ASN A 112 7.01 -21.20 19.64
CA ASN A 112 6.60 -20.34 20.77
C ASN A 112 7.46 -19.08 20.86
N ASP A 113 8.71 -19.16 20.39
CA ASP A 113 9.65 -18.05 20.41
C ASP A 113 9.77 -17.34 19.06
N LYS A 114 9.92 -16.02 19.13
CA LYS A 114 10.19 -15.21 17.94
C LYS A 114 11.60 -15.50 17.41
N ILE A 115 11.67 -16.14 16.26
CA ILE A 115 12.92 -16.42 15.56
C ILE A 115 13.57 -15.13 15.07
N ILE A 116 14.81 -14.91 15.49
CA ILE A 116 15.64 -13.77 15.13
C ILE A 116 16.31 -14.02 13.77
N LYS A 117 16.95 -15.18 13.61
CA LYS A 117 17.72 -15.53 12.42
C LYS A 117 17.69 -17.03 12.17
N ILE A 118 17.74 -17.43 10.91
CA ILE A 118 17.86 -18.82 10.48
C ILE A 118 19.15 -19.03 9.70
N PHE A 119 19.74 -20.22 9.84
CA PHE A 119 20.96 -20.62 9.12
C PHE A 119 20.84 -22.05 8.60
N ASN A 120 21.59 -22.34 7.53
CA ASN A 120 21.88 -23.71 7.12
C ASN A 120 23.08 -24.19 7.92
N TYR A 121 22.87 -25.14 8.81
CA TYR A 121 23.91 -25.72 9.65
C TYR A 121 24.02 -27.23 9.37
N LYS A 122 25.09 -27.65 8.70
CA LYS A 122 25.36 -29.06 8.35
C LYS A 122 24.17 -29.75 7.66
N GLY A 123 23.45 -29.04 6.80
CA GLY A 123 22.29 -29.56 6.07
C GLY A 123 20.97 -29.54 6.86
N ASN A 124 20.97 -28.97 8.06
CA ASN A 124 19.81 -28.80 8.93
C ASN A 124 19.49 -27.31 9.10
N LEU A 125 18.26 -27.02 9.52
CA LEU A 125 17.82 -25.65 9.78
C LEU A 125 18.15 -25.27 11.23
N LEU A 126 19.06 -24.33 11.41
CA LEU A 126 19.37 -23.73 12.71
C LEU A 126 18.51 -22.48 12.90
N CYS A 127 17.57 -22.53 13.83
CA CYS A 127 16.73 -21.41 14.24
C CYS A 127 17.29 -20.79 15.51
N VAL A 128 17.58 -19.50 15.45
CA VAL A 128 18.08 -18.74 16.60
C VAL A 128 17.01 -17.78 17.08
N ALA A 129 16.62 -17.91 18.34
CA ALA A 129 15.73 -16.98 19.05
C ALA A 129 16.43 -16.40 20.27
N LYS A 130 15.73 -15.51 20.98
CA LYS A 130 16.32 -14.71 22.07
C LYS A 130 16.90 -15.59 23.18
N ASP A 131 16.13 -16.57 23.64
CA ASP A 131 16.47 -17.37 24.81
C ASP A 131 16.80 -18.84 24.44
N ILE A 132 16.84 -19.17 23.14
CA ILE A 132 16.91 -20.55 22.67
C ILE A 132 17.49 -20.66 21.25
N ILE A 133 18.21 -21.74 21.01
CA ILE A 133 18.63 -22.23 19.70
C ILE A 133 17.93 -23.57 19.45
N ILE A 134 17.37 -23.73 18.25
CA ILE A 134 16.68 -24.95 17.84
C ILE A 134 17.30 -25.42 16.53
N ILE A 135 17.78 -26.66 16.47
CA ILE A 135 18.23 -27.33 15.26
C ILE A 135 17.10 -28.25 14.80
N LEU A 136 16.57 -28.01 13.61
CA LEU A 136 15.51 -28.76 12.98
C LEU A 136 16.06 -29.52 11.76
N ASP A 137 15.54 -30.72 11.52
CA ASP A 137 15.75 -31.39 10.23
C ASP A 137 14.99 -30.68 9.10
N THR A 138 15.17 -31.13 7.86
CA THR A 138 14.46 -30.55 6.70
C THR A 138 12.95 -30.83 6.69
N ASN A 139 12.46 -31.68 7.59
CA ASN A 139 11.04 -31.94 7.84
C ASN A 139 10.52 -31.17 9.08
N LEU A 140 11.30 -30.21 9.57
CA LEU A 140 10.98 -29.37 10.72
C LEU A 140 10.83 -30.15 12.05
N ARG A 141 11.43 -31.33 12.15
CA ARG A 141 11.50 -32.10 13.40
C ARG A 141 12.71 -31.63 14.21
N THR A 142 12.50 -31.40 15.50
CA THR A 142 13.57 -30.99 16.41
C THR A 142 14.63 -32.08 16.56
N ILE A 143 15.87 -31.74 16.18
CA ILE A 143 17.06 -32.56 16.39
C ILE A 143 17.69 -32.21 17.74
N LYS A 144 17.84 -30.92 18.02
CA LYS A 144 18.50 -30.41 19.22
C LYS A 144 17.93 -29.06 19.63
N GLN A 145 17.87 -28.82 20.92
CA GLN A 145 17.48 -27.55 21.51
C GLN A 145 18.51 -27.16 22.57
N ILE A 146 18.91 -25.90 22.57
CA ILE A 146 19.98 -25.38 23.43
C ILE A 146 19.51 -24.05 24.01
N ASP A 147 19.51 -23.93 25.33
CA ASP A 147 19.20 -22.66 25.99
C ASP A 147 20.39 -21.71 25.85
N ILE A 148 20.12 -20.49 25.39
CA ILE A 148 21.13 -19.45 25.26
C ILE A 148 20.49 -18.11 25.56
N LYS A 149 21.21 -17.17 26.18
CA LYS A 149 20.69 -15.82 26.36
C LYS A 149 21.33 -14.86 25.38
N LEU A 150 20.60 -14.47 24.35
CA LEU A 150 21.00 -13.40 23.44
C LEU A 150 20.61 -12.04 24.03
N GLU A 151 21.59 -11.16 24.06
CA GLU A 151 21.39 -9.77 24.45
C GLU A 151 21.19 -8.92 23.19
N PRO A 152 20.32 -7.90 23.23
CA PRO A 152 20.09 -7.05 22.09
C PRO A 152 21.29 -6.16 21.83
N SER A 153 21.52 -5.82 20.56
CA SER A 153 22.59 -4.89 20.17
C SER A 153 22.29 -3.43 20.56
N PHE A 154 21.10 -3.15 21.11
CA PHE A 154 20.65 -1.80 21.51
C PHE A 154 19.89 -1.81 22.84
N ASN A 155 20.27 -0.92 23.77
CA ASN A 155 19.59 -0.71 25.06
C ASN A 155 18.56 0.44 25.05
N LYS A 156 18.47 1.25 23.98
CA LYS A 156 17.46 2.32 23.85
C LYS A 156 16.63 2.15 22.57
N PRO A 157 15.29 2.14 22.65
CA PRO A 157 14.45 2.07 21.48
C PRO A 157 14.64 3.33 20.62
N ILE A 158 15.13 3.14 19.39
CA ILE A 158 14.95 4.14 18.33
C ILE A 158 13.43 4.28 18.14
N LYS A 159 12.94 5.50 17.93
CA LYS A 159 11.51 5.93 17.99
C LYS A 159 10.48 5.12 17.16
N ARG A 160 10.86 4.02 16.48
CA ARG A 160 9.96 3.03 15.88
C ARG A 160 10.49 1.63 16.20
N SER A 161 9.75 0.90 17.01
CA SER A 161 10.13 -0.28 17.79
C SER A 161 10.58 -1.51 16.99
N SER A 162 11.78 -2.03 17.30
CA SER A 162 12.04 -3.47 17.45
C SER A 162 13.38 -3.66 18.17
N THR A 163 13.44 -4.62 19.09
CA THR A 163 14.71 -5.09 19.67
C THR A 163 15.56 -5.70 18.56
N TYR A 164 16.74 -5.16 18.30
CA TYR A 164 17.60 -5.60 17.20
C TYR A 164 18.71 -6.51 17.73
N TYR A 165 18.91 -7.62 17.02
CA TYR A 165 19.93 -8.62 17.30
C TYR A 165 20.75 -8.82 16.03
N SER A 166 22.07 -8.79 16.17
CA SER A 166 22.99 -9.15 15.10
C SER A 166 23.73 -10.42 15.50
N VAL A 167 23.48 -11.49 14.75
CA VAL A 167 24.01 -12.84 14.96
C VAL A 167 24.50 -13.35 13.62
N GLU A 168 25.60 -14.10 13.58
CA GLU A 168 26.12 -14.72 12.35
C GLU A 168 26.72 -16.10 12.65
N LEU A 169 26.68 -17.01 11.67
CA LEU A 169 27.20 -18.37 11.82
C LEU A 169 28.57 -18.50 11.14
N CYS A 170 29.62 -18.75 11.93
CA CYS A 170 31.01 -18.98 11.51
C CYS A 170 31.45 -20.38 11.95
N GLY A 171 31.41 -21.33 11.02
CA GLY A 171 31.66 -22.74 11.26
C GLY A 171 30.65 -23.31 12.24
N ASP A 172 31.16 -23.78 13.37
CA ASP A 172 30.36 -24.26 14.51
C ASP A 172 30.06 -23.18 15.56
N ASN A 173 30.47 -21.93 15.31
CA ASN A 173 30.29 -20.84 16.26
C ASN A 173 29.21 -19.86 15.79
N LEU A 174 28.25 -19.58 16.67
CA LEU A 174 27.41 -18.39 16.56
C LEU A 174 28.15 -17.20 17.14
N VAL A 175 28.29 -16.14 16.33
CA VAL A 175 28.93 -14.89 16.69
C VAL A 175 27.87 -13.82 16.86
N PHE A 176 27.83 -13.16 18.02
CA PHE A 176 26.85 -12.12 18.31
C PHE A 176 27.41 -11.10 19.29
N TYR A 177 26.74 -9.95 19.40
CA TYR A 177 27.12 -8.93 20.37
C TYR A 177 26.70 -9.31 21.79
N SER A 178 27.59 -9.10 22.77
CA SER A 178 27.28 -9.21 24.20
C SER A 178 27.54 -7.89 24.94
N LYS A 179 27.09 -7.81 26.21
CA LYS A 179 27.14 -6.58 27.01
C LYS A 179 28.57 -6.05 27.17
N GLY A 180 28.71 -4.72 27.13
CA GLY A 180 29.99 -4.04 27.36
C GLY A 180 30.92 -3.96 26.15
N GLY A 181 30.38 -3.99 24.92
CA GLY A 181 31.18 -3.85 23.70
C GLY A 181 31.99 -5.10 23.35
N LYS A 182 31.48 -6.29 23.71
CA LYS A 182 32.13 -7.57 23.47
C LYS A 182 31.46 -8.35 22.34
N PHE A 183 32.22 -9.25 21.73
CA PHE A 183 31.66 -10.32 20.93
C PHE A 183 31.58 -11.61 21.76
N ALA A 184 30.44 -12.26 21.68
CA ALA A 184 30.24 -13.61 22.18
C ALA A 184 30.37 -14.61 21.03
N PHE A 185 31.05 -15.72 21.29
CA PHE A 185 31.20 -16.86 20.42
C PHE A 185 30.61 -18.06 21.15
N PHE A 186 29.48 -18.56 20.64
CA PHE A 186 28.83 -19.74 21.19
C PHE A 186 29.07 -20.93 20.26
N ASN A 187 29.83 -21.91 20.74
CA ASN A 187 30.13 -23.11 19.98
C ASN A 187 28.99 -24.12 20.07
N LEU A 188 28.37 -24.47 18.94
CA LEU A 188 27.18 -25.33 18.85
C LEU A 188 27.45 -26.81 19.20
N GLU A 189 28.70 -27.26 19.07
CA GLU A 189 29.09 -28.64 19.38
C GLU A 189 29.40 -28.82 20.86
N THR A 190 30.23 -27.96 21.42
CA THR A 190 30.70 -28.03 22.80
C THR A 190 29.78 -27.31 23.78
N GLU A 191 28.84 -26.51 23.28
CA GLU A 191 27.92 -25.65 24.06
C GLU A 191 28.64 -24.67 24.99
N LYS A 192 29.88 -24.30 24.62
CA LYS A 192 30.69 -23.34 25.36
C LYS A 192 30.53 -21.95 24.78
N LEU A 193 30.29 -21.00 25.68
CA LEU A 193 30.34 -19.58 25.41
C LEU A 193 31.74 -19.06 25.73
N SER A 194 32.36 -18.38 24.77
CA SER A 194 33.52 -17.52 25.01
C SER A 194 33.15 -16.08 24.66
N GLU A 195 33.78 -15.13 25.35
CA GLU A 195 33.64 -13.71 25.05
C GLU A 195 34.99 -13.10 24.74
N ILE A 196 34.99 -12.19 23.79
CA ILE A 196 36.15 -11.40 23.45
C ILE A 196 35.81 -9.93 23.63
N GLU A 197 36.66 -9.26 24.39
CA GLU A 197 36.59 -7.83 24.61
C GLU A 197 37.41 -7.10 23.55
N LEU A 198 36.81 -6.13 22.87
CA LEU A 198 37.46 -5.33 21.84
C LEU A 198 38.44 -4.32 22.47
N LYS A 199 39.52 -4.81 23.09
CA LYS A 199 40.40 -4.07 24.03
C LYS A 199 41.30 -2.98 23.45
N ASN A 200 41.13 -2.53 22.21
CA ASN A 200 41.99 -1.50 21.61
C ASN A 200 41.25 -0.31 20.96
N PHE A 201 39.94 -0.20 21.10
CA PHE A 201 39.17 0.93 20.58
C PHE A 201 38.71 1.82 21.75
N LYS A 202 39.39 2.95 21.95
CA LYS A 202 39.19 3.82 23.14
C LYS A 202 37.75 4.39 23.26
N SER A 203 37.23 4.29 24.48
CA SER A 203 36.33 5.19 25.24
C SER A 203 34.88 5.51 24.82
N ARG A 204 34.28 4.94 23.76
CA ARG A 204 32.84 5.21 23.46
C ARG A 204 31.99 4.03 22.95
N PHE A 205 32.25 2.81 23.41
CA PHE A 205 31.42 1.64 23.04
C PHE A 205 29.97 1.67 23.57
N ASP A 206 29.65 2.55 24.53
CA ASP A 206 28.34 2.51 25.22
C ASP A 206 27.16 3.12 24.43
N LEU A 207 27.38 3.75 23.26
CA LEU A 207 26.37 4.64 22.65
C LEU A 207 26.12 4.53 21.14
N LEU A 208 26.66 3.55 20.40
CA LEU A 208 26.65 3.60 18.92
C LEU A 208 26.08 2.36 18.20
N ILE A 209 25.56 2.63 16.99
CA ILE A 209 24.71 1.77 16.16
C ILE A 209 25.54 0.64 15.53
N GLN A 210 25.52 -0.54 16.14
CA GLN A 210 26.19 -1.74 15.62
C GLN A 210 25.17 -2.57 14.84
N LYS A 211 25.22 -2.49 13.51
CA LYS A 211 24.33 -3.24 12.61
C LYS A 211 25.12 -4.27 11.81
N ASP A 212 24.53 -5.46 11.72
CA ASP A 212 24.82 -6.54 10.78
C ASP A 212 26.27 -7.08 10.84
N ILE A 213 26.52 -8.15 11.58
CA ILE A 213 27.74 -8.98 11.49
C ILE A 213 27.57 -9.91 10.29
N LYS A 214 28.58 -10.01 9.43
CA LYS A 214 28.62 -10.99 8.32
C LYS A 214 29.92 -11.79 8.35
N LYS A 215 29.82 -13.06 7.95
CA LYS A 215 30.97 -13.94 7.76
C LYS A 215 31.68 -13.59 6.45
N ILE A 216 33.01 -13.41 6.49
CA ILE A 216 33.85 -13.41 5.28
C ILE A 216 34.27 -14.86 4.97
N ASN A 217 34.84 -15.52 5.98
CA ASN A 217 35.23 -16.92 5.97
C ASN A 217 35.20 -17.45 7.42
N GLU A 218 35.58 -18.70 7.67
CA GLU A 218 35.45 -19.31 9.00
C GLU A 218 36.28 -18.62 10.09
N ASP A 219 37.34 -17.89 9.70
CA ASP A 219 38.24 -17.20 10.63
C ASP A 219 38.03 -15.69 10.67
N LYS A 220 37.18 -15.13 9.80
CA LYS A 220 37.00 -13.68 9.63
C LYS A 220 35.54 -13.26 9.58
N ILE A 221 35.21 -12.25 10.38
CA ILE A 221 33.93 -11.53 10.30
C ILE A 221 34.17 -10.09 9.87
N VAL A 222 33.13 -9.50 9.31
CA VAL A 222 33.03 -8.07 9.06
C VAL A 222 31.80 -7.52 9.78
N PHE A 223 31.94 -6.32 10.33
CA PHE A 223 30.84 -5.63 11.00
C PHE A 223 31.03 -4.11 10.92
N LEU A 224 29.97 -3.38 11.28
CA LEU A 224 29.96 -1.92 11.27
C LEU A 224 30.25 -1.35 12.64
N TYR A 225 31.09 -0.32 12.64
CA TYR A 225 31.43 0.49 13.80
C TYR A 225 31.37 1.96 13.41
N GLU A 226 30.38 2.69 13.95
CA GLU A 226 30.05 4.06 13.50
C GLU A 226 29.85 4.09 11.97
N ASP A 227 30.61 4.92 11.26
CA ASP A 227 30.62 5.03 9.81
C ASP A 227 31.75 4.19 9.17
N SER A 228 32.22 3.15 9.86
CA SER A 228 33.38 2.35 9.44
C SER A 228 33.07 0.86 9.34
N VAL A 229 33.69 0.21 8.36
CA VAL A 229 33.66 -1.23 8.16
C VAL A 229 34.92 -1.83 8.78
N MET A 230 34.74 -2.79 9.69
CA MET A 230 35.85 -3.46 10.39
C MET A 230 35.89 -4.95 10.06
N ILE A 231 37.09 -5.48 9.82
CA ILE A 231 37.33 -6.92 9.65
C ILE A 231 38.05 -7.45 10.89
N TYR A 232 37.49 -8.46 11.52
CA TYR A 232 38.02 -9.08 12.72
C TYR A 232 38.38 -10.55 12.46
N LYS A 233 39.53 -10.98 12.98
CA LYS A 233 40.04 -12.36 12.90
C LYS A 233 39.76 -13.09 14.21
N ILE A 234 38.92 -14.11 14.16
CA ILE A 234 38.39 -14.84 15.33
C ILE A 234 39.51 -15.55 16.12
N GLY A 235 40.47 -16.18 15.43
CA GLY A 235 41.53 -16.96 16.09
C GLY A 235 42.75 -16.15 16.56
N LEU A 236 42.99 -14.96 15.99
CA LEU A 236 44.13 -14.12 16.34
C LEU A 236 43.78 -13.02 17.34
N ASP A 237 42.50 -12.88 17.67
CA ASP A 237 41.96 -11.77 18.47
C ASP A 237 42.46 -10.38 18.02
N THR A 238 42.43 -10.16 16.70
CA THR A 238 42.94 -8.92 16.09
C THR A 238 42.00 -8.39 15.03
N VAL A 239 41.93 -7.06 14.93
CA VAL A 239 41.30 -6.37 13.80
C VAL A 239 42.33 -6.23 12.68
N ASP A 240 42.02 -6.84 11.53
CA ASP A 240 42.89 -6.91 10.35
C ASP A 240 42.84 -5.62 9.53
N PHE A 241 41.68 -4.94 9.56
CA PHE A 241 41.38 -3.86 8.65
C PHE A 241 40.28 -2.94 9.19
N PHE A 242 40.46 -1.64 8.97
CA PHE A 242 39.52 -0.57 9.28
C PHE A 242 39.36 0.31 8.05
N PHE A 243 38.13 0.51 7.59
CA PHE A 243 37.80 1.47 6.53
C PHE A 243 36.72 2.42 7.00
N LYS A 244 37.02 3.71 7.01
CA LYS A 244 36.02 4.76 7.25
C LYS A 244 35.33 5.10 5.94
N ILE A 245 34.01 4.98 5.90
CA ILE A 245 33.21 5.41 4.75
C ILE A 245 33.41 6.93 4.60
N PRO A 246 33.68 7.46 3.39
CA PRO A 246 34.17 8.83 3.22
C PRO A 246 33.32 9.90 3.95
N ASP A 247 34.01 10.73 4.74
CA ASP A 247 33.51 11.60 5.82
C ASP A 247 32.53 12.74 5.47
N THR A 248 32.22 13.02 4.20
CA THR A 248 31.66 14.35 3.89
C THR A 248 30.16 14.52 4.11
N LEU A 249 29.36 13.46 4.28
CA LEU A 249 27.97 13.51 4.76
C LEU A 249 27.57 12.09 5.23
N SER A 250 27.55 11.82 6.54
CA SER A 250 27.25 10.50 7.15
C SER A 250 26.14 9.75 6.39
N PRO A 251 26.44 8.62 5.73
CA PRO A 251 25.41 7.83 5.04
C PRO A 251 24.45 7.30 6.08
N GLN A 252 23.22 7.81 6.10
CA GLN A 252 22.23 7.39 7.10
C GLN A 252 21.83 5.90 6.96
N LYS A 253 22.07 5.31 5.78
CA LYS A 253 21.48 4.06 5.30
C LYS A 253 22.43 3.33 4.34
N PHE A 254 23.11 2.28 4.81
CA PHE A 254 23.94 1.44 3.95
C PHE A 254 23.88 -0.04 4.37
N VAL A 255 24.20 -0.91 3.42
CA VAL A 255 24.28 -2.36 3.58
C VAL A 255 25.55 -2.87 2.90
N PHE A 256 26.06 -4.01 3.35
CA PHE A 256 27.28 -4.57 2.79
C PHE A 256 27.24 -6.11 2.72
N TYR A 257 28.05 -6.66 1.82
CA TYR A 257 28.19 -8.10 1.63
C TYR A 257 29.65 -8.47 1.35
N PRO A 258 30.27 -9.35 2.15
CA PRO A 258 31.60 -9.88 1.88
C PRO A 258 31.56 -11.04 0.88
N TYR A 259 32.48 -11.05 -0.09
CA TYR A 259 32.70 -12.16 -1.02
C TYR A 259 34.12 -12.13 -1.60
N ASN A 260 34.83 -13.27 -1.56
CA ASN A 260 36.23 -13.39 -2.01
C ASN A 260 37.14 -12.26 -1.47
N ASP A 261 37.08 -12.04 -0.14
CA ASP A 261 37.78 -10.97 0.58
C ASP A 261 37.42 -9.53 0.15
N THR A 262 36.58 -9.35 -0.86
CA THR A 262 36.02 -8.06 -1.27
C THR A 262 34.76 -7.76 -0.48
N ILE A 263 34.58 -6.52 -0.04
CA ILE A 263 33.36 -6.09 0.65
C ILE A 263 32.58 -5.16 -0.26
N PHE A 264 31.45 -5.63 -0.77
CA PHE A 264 30.53 -4.83 -1.56
C PHE A 264 29.68 -3.97 -0.65
N VAL A 265 29.47 -2.71 -1.01
CA VAL A 265 28.73 -1.73 -0.22
C VAL A 265 27.72 -1.02 -1.10
N LEU A 266 26.47 -1.00 -0.65
CA LEU A 266 25.39 -0.18 -1.21
C LEU A 266 25.01 0.87 -0.18
N TYR A 267 24.95 2.12 -0.58
CA TYR A 267 24.56 3.19 0.32
C TYR A 267 23.78 4.27 -0.42
N THR A 268 22.99 5.01 0.34
CA THR A 268 22.31 6.20 -0.17
C THR A 268 22.91 7.44 0.46
N ARG A 269 23.04 8.49 -0.35
CA ARG A 269 23.52 9.79 0.10
C ARG A 269 22.43 10.82 -0.14
N THR A 270 22.03 11.46 0.93
CA THR A 270 21.16 12.61 0.87
C THR A 270 21.93 13.82 0.35
N ASN A 271 21.61 14.23 -0.87
CA ASN A 271 22.10 15.47 -1.46
C ASN A 271 21.16 16.61 -1.05
N GLN A 272 21.71 17.64 -0.42
CA GLN A 272 21.02 18.91 -0.31
C GLN A 272 20.93 19.51 -1.71
N VAL A 273 19.72 19.62 -2.24
CA VAL A 273 19.49 20.42 -3.43
C VAL A 273 19.57 21.88 -2.98
N ILE A 274 20.76 22.50 -3.06
CA ILE A 274 20.91 23.92 -2.71
C ILE A 274 20.04 24.73 -3.66
N ASP A 275 18.91 25.19 -3.15
CA ASP A 275 18.09 26.20 -3.78
C ASP A 275 18.58 27.56 -3.28
N TRP A 276 19.34 28.26 -4.12
CA TRP A 276 19.84 29.61 -3.81
C TRP A 276 18.70 30.61 -3.56
N ASP A 277 17.48 30.25 -3.96
CA ASP A 277 16.34 31.12 -3.79
C ASP A 277 15.58 30.85 -2.48
N SER A 278 15.63 29.70 -1.79
CA SER A 278 14.78 29.45 -0.58
C SER A 278 15.53 28.94 0.68
N ILE A 279 15.74 29.84 1.65
CA ILE A 279 16.49 29.57 2.90
C ILE A 279 15.82 28.53 3.84
N LYS A 280 14.56 28.11 3.65
CA LYS A 280 13.85 27.32 4.69
C LYS A 280 13.48 25.87 4.35
N TYR A 281 13.45 25.45 3.10
CA TYR A 281 13.01 24.08 2.79
C TYR A 281 13.64 23.60 1.49
N SER A 282 14.79 22.93 1.52
CA SER A 282 15.26 22.11 0.39
C SER A 282 14.78 20.66 0.60
N PRO A 283 14.18 19.98 -0.40
CA PRO A 283 13.91 18.56 -0.26
C PRO A 283 15.24 17.81 -0.37
N PHE A 284 15.54 17.08 0.68
CA PHE A 284 16.63 16.13 0.75
C PHE A 284 16.36 14.99 -0.24
N LEU A 285 17.13 14.92 -1.33
CA LEU A 285 17.05 13.84 -2.30
C LEU A 285 18.18 12.87 -2.08
N ASP A 286 17.86 11.61 -1.88
CA ASP A 286 18.80 10.52 -1.78
C ASP A 286 19.18 10.03 -3.18
N SER A 287 20.48 10.02 -3.44
CA SER A 287 21.09 9.36 -4.60
C SER A 287 21.65 8.01 -4.18
N VAL A 288 21.56 7.00 -5.05
CA VAL A 288 22.19 5.69 -4.84
C VAL A 288 23.68 5.75 -5.17
N TYR A 289 24.47 5.07 -4.35
CA TYR A 289 25.89 4.84 -4.59
C TYR A 289 26.22 3.36 -4.39
N TYR A 290 27.16 2.92 -5.21
CA TYR A 290 27.69 1.56 -5.20
C TYR A 290 29.20 1.65 -4.96
N GLY A 291 29.76 0.60 -4.38
CA GLY A 291 31.19 0.45 -4.38
C GLY A 291 31.62 -0.82 -3.71
N TYR A 292 32.94 -0.99 -3.66
CA TYR A 292 33.53 -2.10 -2.96
C TYR A 292 34.84 -1.69 -2.31
N ILE A 293 35.20 -2.41 -1.26
CA ILE A 293 36.50 -2.30 -0.61
C ILE A 293 37.40 -3.36 -1.23
N ASP A 294 38.47 -2.92 -1.89
CA ASP A 294 39.50 -3.81 -2.40
C ASP A 294 40.41 -4.28 -1.24
N PRO A 295 40.50 -5.60 -0.98
CA PRO A 295 41.31 -6.13 0.11
C PRO A 295 42.81 -5.87 -0.07
N GLN A 296 43.32 -5.73 -1.29
CA GLN A 296 44.75 -5.52 -1.54
C GLN A 296 45.14 -4.06 -1.30
N SER A 297 44.45 -3.14 -1.97
CA SER A 297 44.76 -1.71 -1.83
C SER A 297 44.21 -1.11 -0.55
N LYS A 298 43.29 -1.81 0.16
CA LYS A 298 42.64 -1.32 1.38
C LYS A 298 41.88 -0.01 1.14
N LYS A 299 41.44 0.22 -0.11
CA LYS A 299 40.72 1.42 -0.55
C LYS A 299 39.30 1.07 -0.97
N PHE A 300 38.40 2.02 -0.73
CA PHE A 300 37.07 1.98 -1.31
C PHE A 300 37.07 2.53 -2.73
N ILE A 301 36.50 1.75 -3.63
CA ILE A 301 36.32 2.10 -5.02
C ILE A 301 34.84 2.43 -5.19
N ASN A 302 34.57 3.73 -5.39
CA ASN A 302 33.24 4.23 -5.65
C ASN A 302 32.87 3.96 -7.11
N ILE A 303 31.71 3.37 -7.32
CA ILE A 303 31.13 3.06 -8.61
C ILE A 303 29.86 3.90 -8.69
N LYS A 304 30.00 5.13 -9.20
CA LYS A 304 28.84 5.97 -9.52
C LYS A 304 28.80 6.20 -11.01
N GLU A 305 27.70 5.77 -11.61
CA GLU A 305 27.36 6.10 -12.98
C GLU A 305 26.21 7.11 -12.99
N ILE A 306 26.21 8.03 -13.96
CA ILE A 306 25.16 9.04 -14.11
C ILE A 306 23.80 8.37 -14.35
N GLU A 307 23.77 7.27 -15.10
CA GLU A 307 22.55 6.52 -15.44
C GLU A 307 21.90 5.82 -14.24
N ASN A 308 22.65 5.69 -13.14
CA ASN A 308 22.22 5.06 -11.90
C ASN A 308 21.88 6.08 -10.79
N ASP A 309 21.97 7.38 -11.10
CA ASP A 309 21.60 8.44 -10.16
C ASP A 309 20.10 8.72 -10.22
N TYR A 310 19.35 7.94 -9.45
CA TYR A 310 17.96 8.26 -9.18
C TYR A 310 17.85 9.01 -7.85
N SER A 311 17.29 10.21 -7.91
CA SER A 311 17.15 11.11 -6.75
C SER A 311 15.76 10.98 -6.10
N PHE A 312 15.64 10.24 -5.00
CA PHE A 312 14.38 9.96 -4.28
C PHE A 312 14.41 10.35 -2.81
N ASN A 313 13.27 10.56 -2.18
CA ASN A 313 13.23 10.77 -0.74
C ASN A 313 13.31 9.42 -0.01
N ASP A 314 14.08 9.34 1.07
CA ASP A 314 14.14 8.18 1.97
C ASP A 314 14.56 6.84 1.33
N LEU A 315 15.31 6.88 0.24
CA LEU A 315 15.79 5.68 -0.42
C LEU A 315 16.72 4.89 0.52
N THR A 316 16.39 3.62 0.76
CA THR A 316 17.05 2.81 1.79
C THR A 316 17.20 1.38 1.31
N PHE A 317 18.44 0.88 1.26
CA PHE A 317 18.70 -0.56 1.14
C PHE A 317 18.53 -1.24 2.49
N LEU A 318 17.88 -2.39 2.49
CA LEU A 318 17.69 -3.25 3.67
C LEU A 318 18.57 -4.49 3.61
N ASN A 319 18.97 -4.94 2.42
CA ASN A 319 19.85 -6.09 2.27
C ASN A 319 20.63 -6.06 0.94
N ILE A 320 21.81 -6.67 0.96
CA ILE A 320 22.56 -7.09 -0.22
C ILE A 320 22.97 -8.55 -0.02
N SER A 321 22.86 -9.34 -1.09
CA SER A 321 23.26 -10.75 -1.08
C SER A 321 23.78 -11.20 -2.43
N ARG A 322 24.56 -12.28 -2.42
CA ARG A 322 25.13 -12.90 -3.62
C ARG A 322 24.45 -14.22 -3.90
N HIS A 323 24.06 -14.43 -5.15
CA HIS A 323 23.41 -15.65 -5.62
C HIS A 323 24.17 -16.22 -6.81
N ARG A 324 24.23 -17.55 -6.90
CA ARG A 324 24.69 -18.26 -8.09
C ARG A 324 23.49 -18.86 -8.80
N ILE A 325 23.27 -18.50 -10.06
CA ILE A 325 22.16 -19.00 -10.87
C ILE A 325 22.76 -19.52 -12.16
N GLY A 326 22.65 -20.84 -12.39
CA GLY A 326 23.47 -21.52 -13.39
C GLY A 326 24.97 -21.27 -13.16
N ASN A 327 25.66 -20.73 -14.16
CA ASN A 327 27.10 -20.42 -14.12
C ASN A 327 27.42 -18.95 -13.79
N SER A 328 26.40 -18.13 -13.50
CA SER A 328 26.57 -16.70 -13.26
C SER A 328 26.42 -16.38 -11.78
N ASP A 329 27.33 -15.55 -11.27
CA ASP A 329 27.26 -14.98 -9.95
C ASP A 329 26.68 -13.57 -10.04
N VAL A 330 25.62 -13.31 -9.27
CA VAL A 330 24.93 -12.02 -9.25
C VAL A 330 24.87 -11.45 -7.84
N LEU A 331 24.94 -10.14 -7.73
CA LEU A 331 24.63 -9.42 -6.50
C LEU A 331 23.23 -8.82 -6.61
N VAL A 332 22.46 -8.92 -5.54
CA VAL A 332 21.08 -8.43 -5.48
C VAL A 332 20.96 -7.52 -4.26
N GLY A 333 20.67 -6.24 -4.51
CA GLY A 333 20.41 -5.23 -3.49
C GLY A 333 18.92 -4.92 -3.43
N VAL A 334 18.32 -4.99 -2.24
CA VAL A 334 16.88 -4.79 -2.04
C VAL A 334 16.58 -3.82 -0.90
N GLY A 335 15.40 -3.21 -0.91
CA GLY A 335 15.02 -2.27 0.14
C GLY A 335 13.61 -1.69 0.05
N ILE A 336 13.47 -0.48 0.60
CA ILE A 336 12.18 0.21 0.77
C ILE A 336 11.58 0.61 -0.59
N GLY A 337 10.25 0.53 -0.72
CA GLY A 337 9.52 0.99 -1.89
C GLY A 337 9.74 0.11 -3.12
N LYS A 338 9.65 -1.22 -2.96
CA LYS A 338 9.95 -2.23 -3.98
C LYS A 338 11.32 -2.09 -4.64
N LEU A 339 12.32 -1.58 -3.91
CA LEU A 339 13.66 -1.38 -4.44
C LEU A 339 14.33 -2.72 -4.75
N ILE A 340 14.75 -2.91 -6.01
CA ILE A 340 15.56 -4.04 -6.46
C ILE A 340 16.63 -3.51 -7.42
N ASN A 341 17.90 -3.74 -7.10
CA ASN A 341 19.04 -3.55 -7.99
C ASN A 341 19.78 -4.87 -8.16
N ILE A 342 20.22 -5.15 -9.38
CA ILE A 342 21.01 -6.36 -9.68
C ILE A 342 22.32 -5.95 -10.36
N SER A 343 23.41 -6.57 -9.92
CA SER A 343 24.67 -6.56 -10.64
C SER A 343 24.99 -7.95 -11.17
N TYR A 344 25.27 -8.02 -12.47
CA TYR A 344 25.59 -9.26 -13.19
C TYR A 344 27.11 -9.52 -13.30
N ASP A 345 27.93 -8.59 -12.80
CA ASP A 345 29.38 -8.58 -12.95
C ASP A 345 30.10 -8.29 -11.63
N LEU A 346 29.50 -8.79 -10.54
CA LEU A 346 30.03 -8.70 -9.18
C LEU A 346 30.30 -7.25 -8.75
N GLY A 347 29.27 -6.41 -8.90
CA GLY A 347 29.21 -5.08 -8.34
C GLY A 347 29.83 -3.99 -9.21
N ARG A 348 30.38 -4.31 -10.39
CA ARG A 348 31.02 -3.33 -11.30
C ARG A 348 29.99 -2.44 -11.99
N ASN A 349 28.87 -3.02 -12.42
CA ASN A 349 27.72 -2.33 -12.97
C ASN A 349 26.45 -2.78 -12.24
N TRP A 350 25.50 -1.87 -12.08
CA TRP A 350 24.23 -2.14 -11.41
C TRP A 350 23.07 -1.70 -12.28
N GLU A 351 22.01 -2.50 -12.29
CA GLU A 351 20.77 -2.22 -12.99
C GLU A 351 19.60 -2.13 -12.00
N LEU A 352 18.87 -1.02 -12.05
CA LEU A 352 17.60 -0.87 -11.35
C LEU A 352 16.53 -1.74 -12.01
N LYS A 353 15.96 -2.69 -11.25
CA LYS A 353 14.89 -3.58 -11.71
C LYS A 353 13.51 -3.17 -11.22
N SER A 354 13.43 -2.56 -10.04
CA SER A 354 12.16 -2.08 -9.50
C SER A 354 12.39 -0.97 -8.47
N LEU A 355 11.50 0.03 -8.47
CA LEU A 355 11.37 1.07 -7.46
C LEU A 355 10.03 1.80 -7.59
N LEU A 356 9.21 1.68 -6.54
CA LEU A 356 7.97 2.42 -6.32
C LEU A 356 8.07 3.18 -4.99
N ASN A 357 8.90 4.22 -4.96
CA ASN A 357 9.11 5.05 -3.78
C ASN A 357 8.31 6.36 -3.87
N ILE A 358 7.02 6.27 -3.54
CA ILE A 358 6.13 7.42 -3.49
C ILE A 358 6.27 8.05 -2.09
N PRO A 359 6.79 9.29 -1.94
CA PRO A 359 7.18 9.88 -0.65
C PRO A 359 6.09 9.91 0.45
N TYR A 360 4.83 9.74 0.05
CA TYR A 360 3.65 9.80 0.93
C TYR A 360 3.05 8.44 1.30
N LEU A 361 3.58 7.32 0.79
CA LEU A 361 3.24 5.97 1.29
C LEU A 361 4.05 5.60 2.54
N VAL A 362 5.24 6.20 2.73
CA VAL A 362 6.29 5.69 3.64
C VAL A 362 6.28 6.39 5.02
N ARG A 363 5.55 7.49 5.23
CA ARG A 363 5.59 8.27 6.48
C ARG A 363 4.22 8.44 7.16
N SER A 364 4.07 7.86 8.35
CA SER A 364 2.89 7.94 9.21
C SER A 364 2.86 9.16 10.16
N ASP A 365 3.89 10.00 10.17
CA ASP A 365 4.05 11.13 11.11
C ASP A 365 3.59 12.49 10.57
N TYR A 366 3.30 12.60 9.27
CA TYR A 366 2.77 13.83 8.69
C TYR A 366 1.25 13.77 8.62
N THR A 367 0.61 14.30 9.66
CA THR A 367 -0.84 14.41 9.83
C THR A 367 -1.51 15.43 8.88
N SER A 368 -0.93 15.76 7.72
CA SER A 368 -1.51 16.78 6.82
C SER A 368 -1.15 16.70 5.32
N LEU A 369 -0.52 15.63 4.83
CA LEU A 369 -0.18 15.54 3.40
C LEU A 369 -1.02 14.47 2.68
N ASN A 370 -2.11 14.95 2.08
CA ASN A 370 -3.00 14.22 1.19
C ASN A 370 -2.19 13.43 0.15
N PHE A 371 -2.48 12.14 -0.01
CA PHE A 371 -1.99 11.35 -1.13
C PHE A 371 -2.51 11.98 -2.44
N LYS A 372 -1.64 12.63 -3.23
CA LYS A 372 -2.01 13.21 -4.56
C LYS A 372 -1.12 12.68 -5.68
N ALA A 373 -0.97 11.36 -5.77
CA ALA A 373 -0.29 10.70 -6.88
C ALA A 373 -1.33 9.93 -7.71
N PRO A 374 -1.98 10.58 -8.70
CA PRO A 374 -2.93 9.91 -9.58
C PRO A 374 -2.31 8.69 -10.26
N ILE A 375 -3.11 7.62 -10.38
CA ILE A 375 -2.73 6.36 -11.02
C ILE A 375 -3.64 6.15 -12.23
N TRP A 376 -3.05 6.02 -13.41
CA TRP A 376 -3.74 5.68 -14.63
C TRP A 376 -3.55 4.19 -14.92
N LEU A 377 -4.65 3.44 -14.96
CA LEU A 377 -4.68 2.06 -15.41
C LEU A 377 -5.16 2.02 -16.86
N PHE A 378 -4.35 1.45 -17.75
CA PHE A 378 -4.72 1.29 -19.16
C PHE A 378 -5.23 -0.11 -19.44
N ASN A 379 -4.68 -1.11 -18.75
CA ASN A 379 -5.15 -2.49 -18.72
C ASN A 379 -4.51 -3.21 -17.52
N LYS A 380 -4.74 -4.53 -17.42
CA LYS A 380 -4.21 -5.36 -16.32
C LYS A 380 -2.67 -5.38 -16.19
N GLN A 381 -1.93 -5.00 -17.24
CA GLN A 381 -0.48 -4.97 -17.26
C GLN A 381 0.10 -3.57 -17.14
N MET A 382 -0.52 -2.57 -17.78
CA MET A 382 0.03 -1.23 -17.91
C MET A 382 -0.63 -0.24 -16.94
N ALA A 383 0.19 0.33 -16.06
CA ALA A 383 -0.19 1.44 -15.20
C ALA A 383 0.88 2.53 -15.14
N ARG A 384 0.44 3.76 -14.86
CA ARG A 384 1.30 4.96 -14.79
C ARG A 384 0.95 5.79 -13.58
N ILE A 385 1.94 6.46 -13.00
CA ILE A 385 1.77 7.36 -11.86
C ILE A 385 2.51 8.66 -12.14
N ILE A 386 1.89 9.78 -11.80
CA ILE A 386 2.53 11.10 -11.75
C ILE A 386 2.41 11.60 -10.32
N THR A 387 3.53 11.90 -9.67
CA THR A 387 3.54 12.44 -8.32
C THR A 387 3.47 13.96 -8.32
N GLN A 388 3.19 14.56 -7.16
CA GLN A 388 3.04 16.02 -7.02
C GLN A 388 4.31 16.82 -7.35
N ASP A 389 5.47 16.19 -7.20
CA ASP A 389 6.78 16.74 -7.54
C ASP A 389 7.15 16.48 -9.02
N GLY A 390 6.19 16.05 -9.84
CA GLY A 390 6.36 15.85 -11.27
C GLY A 390 7.18 14.61 -11.63
N ARG A 391 7.28 13.61 -10.74
CA ARG A 391 7.93 12.33 -11.05
C ARG A 391 6.96 11.36 -11.69
N PHE A 392 7.48 10.63 -12.67
CA PHE A 392 6.73 9.63 -13.40
C PHE A 392 7.18 8.22 -12.98
N TYR A 393 6.21 7.33 -12.76
CA TYR A 393 6.43 5.89 -12.59
C TYR A 393 5.62 5.11 -13.61
N SER A 394 6.15 3.96 -14.02
CA SER A 394 5.53 3.07 -14.98
C SER A 394 5.66 1.61 -14.54
N THR A 395 4.63 0.83 -14.84
CA THR A 395 4.68 -0.63 -14.80
C THR A 395 4.03 -1.15 -16.08
N ASP A 396 4.62 -2.19 -16.65
CA ASP A 396 4.13 -2.89 -17.84
C ASP A 396 3.86 -4.38 -17.53
N ASP A 397 3.82 -4.76 -16.24
CA ASP A 397 3.69 -6.15 -15.73
C ASP A 397 2.67 -6.32 -14.59
N GLY A 398 1.66 -5.43 -14.57
CA GLY A 398 0.55 -5.49 -13.61
C GLY A 398 0.99 -5.12 -12.19
N GLY A 399 1.95 -4.19 -12.09
CA GLY A 399 2.49 -3.67 -10.85
C GLY A 399 3.39 -4.65 -10.10
N THR A 400 3.86 -5.71 -10.78
CA THR A 400 4.83 -6.66 -10.21
C THR A 400 6.15 -5.91 -9.97
N THR A 401 6.67 -5.24 -10.99
CA THR A 401 7.77 -4.28 -10.90
C THR A 401 7.30 -2.88 -11.31
N TRP A 402 8.05 -1.87 -10.87
CA TRP A 402 7.82 -0.47 -11.21
C TRP A 402 9.13 0.21 -11.54
N LEU A 403 9.15 1.05 -12.56
CA LEU A 403 10.32 1.84 -12.91
C LEU A 403 9.99 3.33 -12.85
N PRO A 404 10.83 4.14 -12.18
CA PRO A 404 10.76 5.58 -12.30
C PRO A 404 11.33 6.06 -13.64
N GLN A 405 11.08 7.32 -13.98
CA GLN A 405 11.77 8.00 -15.08
C GLN A 405 13.31 7.95 -14.90
N LYS A 406 14.06 7.86 -16.00
CA LYS A 406 15.53 7.83 -15.99
C LYS A 406 16.18 9.22 -15.84
N ASN A 407 15.59 10.24 -16.45
CA ASN A 407 16.14 11.60 -16.47
C ASN A 407 15.42 12.49 -15.46
N PHE A 408 15.98 12.63 -14.26
CA PHE A 408 15.48 13.61 -13.30
C PHE A 408 16.25 14.93 -13.42
N LEU A 409 15.53 16.04 -13.56
CA LEU A 409 16.10 17.40 -13.56
C LEU A 409 15.78 18.08 -12.23
N PRO A 410 16.66 18.01 -11.22
CA PRO A 410 16.40 18.40 -9.84
C PRO A 410 16.54 19.93 -9.62
N ARG A 411 16.06 20.78 -10.53
CA ARG A 411 16.43 22.21 -10.44
C ARG A 411 15.48 23.15 -9.72
N ARG A 412 14.21 22.84 -9.43
CA ARG A 412 13.37 23.70 -8.57
C ARG A 412 12.28 22.90 -7.86
N LYS A 413 11.94 23.33 -6.63
CA LYS A 413 10.73 22.86 -5.95
C LYS A 413 9.50 23.21 -6.78
N PHE A 414 8.70 22.19 -7.08
CA PHE A 414 7.36 22.38 -7.60
C PHE A 414 6.41 22.45 -6.40
N PHE A 415 5.69 23.56 -6.26
CA PHE A 415 4.58 23.64 -5.34
C PHE A 415 3.32 23.28 -6.12
N PHE A 416 2.58 22.32 -5.60
CA PHE A 416 1.23 21.91 -6.00
C PHE A 416 1.06 21.47 -7.48
N LEU A 417 0.66 20.22 -7.66
CA LEU A 417 0.24 19.69 -8.95
C LEU A 417 -0.99 20.44 -9.43
N ARG A 418 -0.98 21.29 -10.46
CA ARG A 418 -2.27 21.88 -10.96
C ARG A 418 -3.06 20.89 -11.78
N PHE A 419 -2.34 20.16 -12.61
CA PHE A 419 -2.92 19.28 -13.59
C PHE A 419 -1.92 18.20 -13.94
N ALA A 420 -2.37 16.95 -13.93
CA ALA A 420 -1.61 15.82 -14.43
C ALA A 420 -2.58 14.90 -15.17
N LYS A 421 -2.18 14.41 -16.35
CA LYS A 421 -2.97 13.45 -17.11
C LYS A 421 -2.09 12.62 -18.04
N PHE A 422 -2.40 11.34 -18.14
CA PHE A 422 -2.00 10.56 -19.29
C PHE A 422 -3.16 10.49 -20.29
N ILE A 423 -2.83 10.74 -21.56
CA ILE A 423 -3.76 10.64 -22.69
C ILE A 423 -3.91 9.16 -23.09
N ASP A 424 -2.80 8.44 -23.08
CA ASP A 424 -2.69 7.01 -23.33
C ASP A 424 -1.50 6.45 -22.52
N SER A 425 -1.15 5.18 -22.71
CA SER A 425 -0.08 4.52 -21.94
C SER A 425 1.33 5.07 -22.24
N LEU A 426 1.50 5.90 -23.28
CA LEU A 426 2.76 6.49 -23.70
C LEU A 426 2.83 8.00 -23.41
N ARG A 427 1.74 8.73 -23.63
CA ARG A 427 1.74 10.20 -23.59
C ARG A 427 1.17 10.72 -22.27
N GLY A 428 2.04 11.27 -21.44
CA GLY A 428 1.72 11.85 -20.13
C GLY A 428 2.14 13.31 -20.01
N MET A 429 1.44 14.08 -19.18
CA MET A 429 1.75 15.49 -18.93
C MET A 429 1.46 15.89 -17.49
N TYR A 430 2.27 16.82 -17.00
CA TYR A 430 2.13 17.51 -15.72
C TYR A 430 2.37 19.01 -15.89
N ILE A 431 1.53 19.85 -15.28
CA ILE A 431 1.67 21.31 -15.26
C ILE A 431 1.75 21.78 -13.81
N SER A 432 2.80 22.54 -13.48
CA SER A 432 3.02 23.12 -12.16
C SER A 432 2.32 24.47 -11.96
N ASP A 433 2.09 24.87 -10.70
CA ASP A 433 1.69 26.24 -10.34
C ASP A 433 2.71 27.30 -10.81
N GLU A 434 2.21 28.53 -10.96
CA GLU A 434 3.02 29.75 -10.91
C GLU A 434 3.50 30.02 -9.49
N VAL A 435 4.79 30.31 -9.34
CA VAL A 435 5.36 30.75 -8.06
C VAL A 435 5.44 32.27 -8.08
N SER A 436 4.51 32.95 -7.41
CA SER A 436 4.66 34.38 -7.09
C SER A 436 5.34 34.54 -5.75
N ARG A 437 6.44 35.29 -5.71
CA ARG A 437 7.09 35.71 -4.46
C ARG A 437 6.86 37.18 -4.20
N GLU A 438 6.46 37.53 -2.98
CA GLU A 438 6.76 38.84 -2.41
C GLU A 438 8.12 38.74 -1.71
N ILE A 439 9.13 39.35 -2.32
CA ILE A 439 10.30 39.85 -1.59
C ILE A 439 10.13 41.37 -1.63
N ASP A 440 10.46 42.05 -0.53
CA ASP A 440 10.29 43.49 -0.21
C ASP A 440 10.67 44.55 -1.30
N SER A 441 10.90 44.18 -2.55
CA SER A 441 11.28 45.10 -3.64
C SER A 441 10.85 44.69 -5.06
N GLY A 442 10.03 43.66 -5.25
CA GLY A 442 9.51 43.32 -6.60
C GLY A 442 9.02 41.89 -6.72
N LYS A 443 7.80 41.72 -7.23
CA LYS A 443 7.15 40.42 -7.39
C LYS A 443 7.80 39.64 -8.54
N ILE A 444 8.64 38.64 -8.23
CA ILE A 444 9.12 37.69 -9.24
C ILE A 444 8.08 36.59 -9.38
N VAL A 445 7.42 36.54 -10.54
CA VAL A 445 6.52 35.45 -10.94
C VAL A 445 7.31 34.50 -11.83
N THR A 446 7.52 33.26 -11.37
CA THR A 446 8.05 32.21 -12.27
C THR A 446 6.90 31.67 -13.09
N PRO A 447 7.00 31.61 -14.43
CA PRO A 447 5.94 31.08 -15.27
C PRO A 447 5.66 29.60 -14.95
N PRO A 448 4.43 29.12 -15.20
CA PRO A 448 4.10 27.72 -15.03
C PRO A 448 4.94 26.87 -15.98
N ARG A 449 5.24 25.64 -15.56
CA ARG A 449 6.07 24.71 -16.33
C ARG A 449 5.28 23.49 -16.72
N GLN A 450 5.59 22.99 -17.90
CA GLN A 450 5.07 21.72 -18.37
C GLN A 450 6.17 20.67 -18.35
N PHE A 451 5.82 19.50 -17.82
CA PHE A 451 6.56 18.27 -17.92
C PHE A 451 5.74 17.30 -18.75
N PHE A 452 6.40 16.56 -19.63
CA PHE A 452 5.71 15.63 -20.50
C PHE A 452 6.55 14.39 -20.74
N SER A 453 5.88 13.29 -21.02
CA SER A 453 6.50 12.06 -21.45
C SER A 453 5.80 11.57 -22.72
N LEU A 454 6.59 10.98 -23.61
CA LEU A 454 6.13 10.37 -24.86
C LEU A 454 6.35 8.85 -24.88
N ASP A 455 6.88 8.28 -23.80
CA ASP A 455 7.31 6.89 -23.69
C ASP A 455 6.79 6.20 -22.42
N GLY A 456 5.69 6.72 -21.87
CA GLY A 456 5.00 6.14 -20.72
C GLY A 456 5.66 6.49 -19.40
N GLY A 457 6.34 7.63 -19.32
CA GLY A 457 7.03 8.09 -18.11
C GLY A 457 8.45 7.56 -17.96
N LYS A 458 9.01 6.87 -18.97
CA LYS A 458 10.39 6.36 -18.92
C LYS A 458 11.40 7.51 -19.06
N THR A 459 11.07 8.50 -19.88
CA THR A 459 11.76 9.78 -19.96
C THR A 459 10.77 10.94 -19.86
N VAL A 460 11.26 12.06 -19.33
CA VAL A 460 10.46 13.28 -19.14
C VAL A 460 11.17 14.46 -19.79
N GLY A 461 10.47 15.11 -20.73
CA GLY A 461 10.83 16.42 -21.25
C GLY A 461 10.20 17.53 -20.40
N PHE A 462 10.76 18.74 -20.50
CA PHE A 462 10.18 19.92 -19.86
C PHE A 462 10.23 21.13 -20.78
N ARG A 463 9.35 22.09 -20.54
CA ARG A 463 9.45 23.45 -21.11
C ARG A 463 8.72 24.48 -20.24
N ASP A 464 9.18 25.72 -20.32
CA ASP A 464 8.49 26.85 -19.71
C ASP A 464 7.29 27.27 -20.56
N LEU A 465 6.16 27.54 -19.93
CA LEU A 465 4.97 28.05 -20.62
C LEU A 465 5.04 29.58 -20.67
N ARG A 466 4.85 30.16 -21.85
CA ARG A 466 4.84 31.62 -22.06
C ARG A 466 3.48 32.24 -21.68
N VAL A 467 2.95 31.90 -20.52
CA VAL A 467 1.68 32.44 -20.03
C VAL A 467 1.84 32.84 -18.57
N THR A 468 1.26 33.97 -18.19
CA THR A 468 1.48 34.61 -16.89
C THR A 468 0.32 34.47 -15.90
N ASN A 469 -0.71 33.66 -16.17
CA ASN A 469 -1.76 33.28 -15.20
C ASN A 469 -2.56 32.06 -15.68
N ILE A 470 -2.07 30.83 -15.49
CA ILE A 470 -2.89 29.62 -15.77
C ILE A 470 -3.65 29.17 -14.52
N HIS A 471 -4.94 29.54 -14.44
CA HIS A 471 -5.87 29.02 -13.43
C HIS A 471 -6.60 27.77 -13.93
N LEU A 472 -5.94 26.61 -13.87
CA LEU A 472 -6.59 25.31 -14.15
C LEU A 472 -7.43 24.89 -12.94
N ARG A 473 -8.72 24.60 -13.14
CA ARG A 473 -9.62 24.05 -12.10
C ARG A 473 -9.83 22.54 -12.28
N ARG A 474 -10.44 21.93 -11.26
CA ARG A 474 -10.82 20.49 -11.18
C ARG A 474 -11.41 19.91 -12.46
N ASN A 475 -12.17 20.71 -13.19
CA ASN A 475 -13.01 20.25 -14.31
C ASN A 475 -12.35 20.54 -15.67
N THR A 476 -11.03 20.72 -15.70
CA THR A 476 -10.25 20.89 -16.93
C THR A 476 -10.13 19.54 -17.63
N VAL A 477 -10.55 19.48 -18.90
CA VAL A 477 -10.50 18.25 -19.69
C VAL A 477 -9.35 18.31 -20.69
N LEU A 478 -8.56 17.23 -20.71
CA LEU A 478 -7.63 16.90 -21.79
C LEU A 478 -8.17 15.64 -22.48
N MET A 479 -8.37 15.69 -23.78
CA MET A 479 -8.85 14.54 -24.56
C MET A 479 -8.09 14.37 -25.88
N PRO A 480 -7.79 13.11 -26.27
CA PRO A 480 -7.28 12.82 -27.60
C PRO A 480 -8.39 13.06 -28.64
N PHE A 481 -8.29 14.12 -29.44
CA PHE A 481 -9.25 14.41 -30.50
C PHE A 481 -8.54 14.41 -31.87
N GLY A 482 -8.20 13.21 -32.36
CA GLY A 482 -7.34 13.06 -33.53
C GLY A 482 -5.90 13.58 -33.28
N GLN A 483 -5.35 14.32 -34.26
CA GLN A 483 -4.18 15.18 -34.10
C GLN A 483 -4.65 16.61 -34.39
N PRO A 484 -5.22 17.29 -33.38
CA PRO A 484 -4.52 17.61 -32.13
C PRO A 484 -5.23 17.22 -30.82
N VAL A 485 -4.48 17.19 -29.70
CA VAL A 485 -5.04 17.00 -28.35
C VAL A 485 -5.74 18.27 -27.91
N LEU A 486 -6.99 18.15 -27.43
CA LEU A 486 -7.83 19.28 -27.04
C LEU A 486 -7.76 19.51 -25.53
N PHE A 487 -7.55 20.78 -25.15
CA PHE A 487 -7.52 21.23 -23.76
C PHE A 487 -8.62 22.26 -23.52
N ILE A 488 -9.58 21.93 -22.63
CA ILE A 488 -10.70 22.81 -22.29
C ILE A 488 -10.70 23.05 -20.79
N SER A 489 -10.56 24.31 -20.38
CA SER A 489 -10.67 24.72 -18.97
C SER A 489 -11.95 25.55 -18.77
N PRO A 490 -12.89 25.10 -17.93
CA PRO A 490 -14.03 25.92 -17.52
C PRO A 490 -13.58 27.13 -16.66
N ASN A 491 -14.15 28.30 -16.92
CA ASN A 491 -13.79 29.61 -16.34
C ASN A 491 -13.75 29.64 -14.80
N THR A 492 -12.86 30.47 -14.22
CA THR A 492 -13.27 31.35 -13.10
C THR A 492 -12.45 32.65 -13.06
N PHE A 493 -13.17 33.78 -12.97
CA PHE A 493 -12.61 35.11 -12.71
C PHE A 493 -12.25 35.29 -11.24
N TYR A 494 -11.05 35.82 -10.95
CA TYR A 494 -10.85 36.88 -9.95
C TYR A 494 -9.69 37.77 -10.43
N ILE A 495 -10.00 38.98 -10.90
CA ILE A 495 -9.05 40.10 -10.82
C ILE A 495 -9.64 41.03 -9.78
N LEU A 496 -9.12 40.94 -8.55
CA LEU A 496 -9.27 42.00 -7.58
C LEU A 496 -8.11 42.97 -7.83
N ASP A 497 -8.44 44.16 -8.29
CA ASP A 497 -7.59 45.33 -8.06
C ASP A 497 -7.68 45.71 -6.57
N ASP A 498 -6.75 46.53 -6.08
CA ASP A 498 -6.71 47.07 -4.71
C ASP A 498 -8.00 47.82 -4.31
N SER A 499 -8.93 48.01 -5.26
CA SER A 499 -10.24 48.65 -5.10
C SER A 499 -11.46 47.70 -5.17
N LEU A 500 -11.28 46.36 -5.21
CA LEU A 500 -12.37 45.35 -5.26
C LEU A 500 -13.36 45.46 -6.44
N LYS A 501 -13.06 46.20 -7.52
CA LYS A 501 -13.94 46.32 -8.70
C LYS A 501 -13.50 45.41 -9.85
N ILE A 502 -14.43 44.57 -10.35
CA ILE A 502 -14.22 43.67 -11.49
C ILE A 502 -14.05 44.48 -12.78
N LYS A 503 -12.88 44.39 -13.43
CA LYS A 503 -12.68 44.89 -14.81
C LYS A 503 -12.06 43.84 -15.73
N LYS A 504 -12.73 43.67 -16.87
CA LYS A 504 -12.28 43.17 -18.19
C LYS A 504 -12.42 41.67 -18.50
N LYS A 505 -13.18 41.43 -19.58
CA LYS A 505 -13.44 40.17 -20.31
C LYS A 505 -12.19 39.83 -21.13
N ILE A 506 -11.60 38.64 -20.96
CA ILE A 506 -10.45 38.20 -21.75
C ILE A 506 -10.99 37.67 -23.08
N GLN A 507 -10.70 38.39 -24.17
CA GLN A 507 -10.99 37.93 -25.53
C GLN A 507 -10.33 36.58 -25.79
N HIS A 508 -11.00 35.71 -26.57
CA HIS A 508 -10.47 34.47 -27.14
C HIS A 508 -9.01 34.66 -27.59
N THR A 509 -8.05 34.20 -26.79
CA THR A 509 -6.69 34.08 -27.27
C THR A 509 -6.63 32.82 -28.12
N ARG A 510 -6.59 33.02 -29.45
CA ARG A 510 -6.11 32.02 -30.43
C ARG A 510 -4.60 31.78 -30.32
N GLU A 511 -3.98 32.21 -29.23
CA GLU A 511 -2.56 31.96 -28.98
C GLU A 511 -2.46 30.59 -28.31
N GLY A 512 -2.18 29.58 -29.12
CA GLY A 512 -1.94 28.23 -28.63
C GLY A 512 -0.78 28.27 -27.65
N ILE A 513 -1.03 27.82 -26.42
CA ILE A 513 0.08 27.34 -25.59
C ILE A 513 0.51 26.05 -26.29
N PRO A 514 1.73 25.96 -26.84
CA PRO A 514 2.20 24.71 -27.39
C PRO A 514 2.27 23.74 -26.19
N LEU A 515 1.29 22.85 -26.03
CA LEU A 515 1.24 21.77 -25.02
C LEU A 515 1.73 20.45 -25.63
N PHE A 516 1.68 20.32 -26.95
CA PHE A 516 2.48 19.46 -27.81
C PHE A 516 2.72 20.25 -29.11
N THR A 517 3.58 19.79 -30.02
CA THR A 517 3.70 20.40 -31.35
C THR A 517 2.34 20.46 -32.08
N ASP A 518 1.37 19.64 -31.63
CA ASP A 518 0.04 19.43 -32.23
C ASP A 518 -1.07 19.47 -31.15
N SER A 519 -1.21 20.56 -30.38
CA SER A 519 -2.32 20.73 -29.42
C SER A 519 -3.09 22.02 -29.67
N ILE A 520 -4.42 21.96 -29.53
CA ILE A 520 -5.30 23.13 -29.58
C ILE A 520 -5.85 23.38 -28.18
N ILE A 521 -5.75 24.63 -27.73
CA ILE A 521 -6.39 25.09 -26.50
C ILE A 521 -7.62 25.86 -26.86
N VAL A 522 -8.75 25.48 -26.26
CA VAL A 522 -10.01 26.20 -26.40
C VAL A 522 -10.43 26.71 -25.04
N VAL A 523 -10.34 28.03 -24.86
CA VAL A 523 -10.87 28.74 -23.70
C VAL A 523 -12.30 29.18 -24.01
N VAL A 524 -13.27 28.65 -23.27
CA VAL A 524 -14.70 28.92 -23.49
C VAL A 524 -15.16 30.00 -22.51
N ASP A 525 -15.02 31.28 -22.89
CA ASP A 525 -15.33 32.42 -22.00
C ASP A 525 -16.83 32.80 -21.95
N SER A 526 -17.64 32.41 -22.96
CA SER A 526 -18.99 32.96 -23.15
C SER A 526 -20.13 32.21 -22.46
N LEU A 527 -19.97 30.92 -22.15
CA LEU A 527 -21.06 30.06 -21.65
C LEU A 527 -21.01 29.77 -20.14
N GLY A 528 -19.94 30.18 -19.46
CA GLY A 528 -19.78 29.89 -18.03
C GLY A 528 -19.82 28.40 -17.72
N LEU A 529 -19.33 27.54 -18.63
CA LEU A 529 -19.27 26.10 -18.41
C LEU A 529 -18.58 25.81 -17.08
N ILE A 530 -19.19 24.94 -16.28
CA ILE A 530 -18.65 24.50 -14.98
C ILE A 530 -18.04 23.11 -15.09
N SER A 531 -18.42 22.29 -16.06
CA SER A 531 -17.79 21.00 -16.35
C SER A 531 -17.93 20.65 -17.83
N VAL A 532 -16.97 19.89 -18.36
CA VAL A 532 -16.91 19.41 -19.73
C VAL A 532 -16.55 17.92 -19.69
N PHE A 533 -17.05 17.14 -20.65
CA PHE A 533 -16.72 15.71 -20.78
C PHE A 533 -16.98 15.24 -22.22
N GLU A 534 -16.57 14.02 -22.55
CA GLU A 534 -16.73 13.43 -23.87
C GLU A 534 -17.78 12.31 -23.85
N PHE A 535 -18.75 12.36 -24.76
CA PHE A 535 -19.78 11.34 -24.89
C PHE A 535 -20.08 11.07 -26.37
N ASN A 536 -19.92 9.81 -26.80
CA ASN A 536 -20.09 9.37 -28.19
C ASN A 536 -19.34 10.28 -29.19
N ASP A 537 -18.02 10.42 -28.98
CA ASP A 537 -17.11 11.24 -29.79
C ASP A 537 -17.51 12.72 -29.92
N THR A 538 -18.39 13.20 -29.04
CA THR A 538 -18.88 14.57 -29.00
C THR A 538 -18.53 15.21 -27.66
N LEU A 539 -18.19 16.49 -27.69
CA LEU A 539 -17.96 17.27 -26.47
C LEU A 539 -19.28 17.65 -25.83
N TRP A 540 -19.41 17.44 -24.54
CA TRP A 540 -20.55 17.84 -23.73
C TRP A 540 -20.08 18.80 -22.64
N GLY A 541 -20.95 19.73 -22.28
CA GLY A 541 -20.65 20.82 -21.37
C GLY A 541 -21.85 21.08 -20.47
N ILE A 542 -21.57 21.40 -19.21
CA ILE A 542 -22.56 21.76 -18.20
C ILE A 542 -22.41 23.27 -17.97
N ALA A 543 -23.46 24.04 -18.23
CA ALA A 543 -23.51 25.48 -17.98
C ALA A 543 -24.61 25.77 -16.92
N PRO A 544 -24.29 26.43 -15.80
CA PRO A 544 -25.31 26.94 -14.91
C PRO A 544 -26.03 28.12 -15.57
N VAL A 545 -27.36 28.14 -15.50
CA VAL A 545 -28.14 29.31 -15.91
C VAL A 545 -28.24 30.23 -14.70
N LEU A 546 -27.47 31.32 -14.72
CA LEU A 546 -27.45 32.30 -13.64
C LEU A 546 -28.62 33.27 -13.77
N PRO A 547 -29.56 33.32 -12.81
CA PRO A 547 -30.65 34.29 -12.83
C PRO A 547 -30.17 35.73 -12.58
N ASN A 548 -29.07 35.91 -11.84
CA ASN A 548 -28.46 37.22 -11.58
C ASN A 548 -26.97 37.08 -11.22
N PHE A 549 -26.08 37.96 -11.73
CA PHE A 549 -24.62 37.89 -11.49
C PHE A 549 -24.21 38.15 -10.03
N SER A 550 -25.12 38.67 -9.20
CA SER A 550 -24.88 38.98 -7.79
C SER A 550 -24.91 37.76 -6.86
N GLU A 551 -25.45 36.61 -7.31
CA GLU A 551 -25.53 35.38 -6.52
C GLU A 551 -24.99 34.15 -7.31
N PRO A 552 -23.66 34.07 -7.55
CA PRO A 552 -23.06 33.09 -8.48
C PRO A 552 -23.15 31.61 -8.05
N TYR A 553 -23.77 31.31 -6.91
CA TYR A 553 -23.87 29.98 -6.30
C TYR A 553 -25.31 29.52 -6.08
N LYS A 554 -26.30 30.17 -6.69
CA LYS A 554 -27.69 29.71 -6.69
C LYS A 554 -28.12 29.41 -8.12
N TYR A 555 -27.97 28.14 -8.50
CA TYR A 555 -28.42 27.65 -9.80
C TYR A 555 -29.88 27.22 -9.68
N GLN A 556 -30.74 27.81 -10.52
CA GLN A 556 -32.13 27.33 -10.68
C GLN A 556 -32.26 26.35 -11.84
N LYS A 557 -31.35 26.45 -12.81
CA LYS A 557 -31.36 25.68 -14.05
C LYS A 557 -29.92 25.35 -14.46
N ILE A 558 -29.74 24.19 -15.08
CA ILE A 558 -28.50 23.80 -15.74
C ILE A 558 -28.79 23.50 -17.21
N ASP A 559 -28.00 24.11 -18.08
CA ASP A 559 -27.96 23.80 -19.50
C ASP A 559 -26.90 22.75 -19.79
N PHE A 560 -27.33 21.70 -20.48
CA PHE A 560 -26.46 20.76 -21.14
C PHE A 560 -26.20 21.28 -22.54
N CYS A 561 -24.92 21.44 -22.86
CA CYS A 561 -24.46 21.90 -24.16
C CYS A 561 -23.62 20.80 -24.81
N TYR A 562 -23.54 20.81 -26.13
CA TYR A 562 -22.60 19.99 -26.87
C TYR A 562 -21.82 20.83 -27.88
N SER A 563 -20.66 20.33 -28.28
CA SER A 563 -19.87 20.88 -29.37
C SER A 563 -19.47 19.78 -30.35
N ALA A 564 -19.74 20.03 -31.62
CA ALA A 564 -19.36 19.16 -32.74
C ALA A 564 -18.04 19.62 -33.42
N ASP A 565 -17.52 20.79 -33.05
CA ASP A 565 -16.38 21.45 -33.69
C ASP A 565 -15.26 21.74 -32.68
N MET A 566 -14.97 20.77 -31.81
CA MET A 566 -13.85 20.82 -30.87
C MET A 566 -13.94 21.95 -29.83
N GLY A 567 -15.16 22.29 -29.40
CA GLY A 567 -15.41 23.31 -28.38
C GLY A 567 -15.43 24.74 -28.93
N ILE A 568 -15.28 24.93 -30.24
CA ILE A 568 -15.29 26.25 -30.89
C ILE A 568 -16.69 26.86 -30.78
N THR A 569 -17.71 26.09 -31.13
CA THR A 569 -19.11 26.44 -30.94
C THR A 569 -19.80 25.43 -30.04
N TRP A 570 -20.77 25.91 -29.30
CA TRP A 570 -21.53 25.13 -28.35
C TRP A 570 -23.01 25.36 -28.61
N SER A 571 -23.75 24.27 -28.68
CA SER A 571 -25.19 24.25 -28.87
C SER A 571 -25.86 23.65 -27.65
N LYS A 572 -26.97 24.22 -27.21
CA LYS A 572 -27.76 23.65 -26.10
C LYS A 572 -28.43 22.36 -26.54
N LEU A 573 -28.26 21.29 -25.76
CA LEU A 573 -28.93 20.00 -25.92
C LEU A 573 -30.27 19.97 -25.19
N PHE A 574 -30.24 20.20 -23.88
CA PHE A 574 -31.43 20.21 -23.01
C PHE A 574 -31.13 21.00 -21.74
N GLN A 575 -32.16 21.27 -20.95
CA GLN A 575 -32.07 21.97 -19.68
C GLN A 575 -32.74 21.13 -18.60
N ILE A 576 -32.20 21.17 -17.39
CA ILE A 576 -32.84 20.62 -16.21
C ILE A 576 -33.08 21.73 -15.19
N ASP A 577 -34.21 21.65 -14.50
CA ASP A 577 -34.50 22.52 -13.36
C ASP A 577 -33.88 21.91 -12.09
N ILE A 578 -33.11 22.71 -11.37
CA ILE A 578 -32.62 22.36 -10.04
C ILE A 578 -33.67 22.85 -9.04
N PRO A 579 -34.14 21.99 -8.12
CA PRO A 579 -35.09 22.43 -7.11
C PRO A 579 -34.55 23.61 -6.29
N ASN A 580 -35.45 24.53 -5.92
CA ASN A 580 -35.08 25.80 -5.33
C ASN A 580 -34.57 25.63 -3.89
N TRP A 581 -33.25 25.72 -3.69
CA TRP A 581 -32.58 25.51 -2.39
C TRP A 581 -31.75 26.74 -1.97
N GLN A 582 -31.56 26.92 -0.66
CA GLN A 582 -30.98 28.16 -0.09
C GLN A 582 -29.50 28.40 -0.44
N SER A 583 -28.77 27.39 -0.94
CA SER A 583 -27.41 27.46 -1.49
C SER A 583 -27.16 26.21 -2.35
N THR A 584 -26.77 26.35 -3.61
CA THR A 584 -26.54 25.20 -4.53
C THR A 584 -25.22 25.37 -5.27
N LYS A 585 -24.12 24.92 -4.67
CA LYS A 585 -22.85 24.85 -5.39
C LYS A 585 -22.70 23.47 -6.00
N LEU A 586 -22.57 23.38 -7.33
CA LEU A 586 -22.13 22.16 -7.99
C LEU A 586 -20.69 21.92 -7.55
N PHE A 587 -20.48 20.85 -6.79
CA PHE A 587 -19.18 20.48 -6.28
C PHE A 587 -18.41 19.64 -7.30
N ASP A 588 -19.12 18.71 -7.97
CA ASP A 588 -18.51 17.82 -8.96
C ASP A 588 -19.54 17.28 -9.98
N ALA A 589 -19.04 16.80 -11.12
CA ALA A 589 -19.85 16.19 -12.17
C ALA A 589 -19.10 14.99 -12.78
N TYR A 590 -19.75 13.83 -12.81
CA TYR A 590 -19.14 12.57 -13.20
C TYR A 590 -19.95 11.82 -14.23
N GLN A 591 -19.34 11.51 -15.37
CA GLN A 591 -19.99 10.78 -16.44
C GLN A 591 -19.72 9.27 -16.33
N TYR A 592 -20.75 8.48 -16.59
CA TYR A 592 -20.79 7.02 -16.55
C TYR A 592 -21.61 6.48 -17.73
N TRP A 593 -20.95 6.19 -18.86
CA TRP A 593 -21.60 5.89 -20.15
C TRP A 593 -22.67 6.91 -20.50
N ASP A 594 -23.92 6.45 -20.54
CA ASP A 594 -25.14 7.18 -20.82
C ASP A 594 -25.72 7.82 -19.54
N THR A 595 -25.04 7.82 -18.40
CA THR A 595 -25.50 8.44 -17.15
C THR A 595 -24.51 9.49 -16.67
N LEU A 596 -24.98 10.58 -16.10
CA LEU A 596 -24.17 11.64 -15.55
C LEU A 596 -24.64 11.95 -14.12
N LEU A 597 -23.68 12.02 -13.21
CA LEU A 597 -23.91 12.27 -11.80
C LEU A 597 -23.46 13.70 -11.47
N LEU A 598 -24.38 14.54 -11.02
CA LEU A 598 -24.08 15.89 -10.54
C LEU A 598 -24.19 15.93 -9.02
N HIS A 599 -23.16 16.43 -8.36
CA HIS A 599 -23.09 16.55 -6.91
C HIS A 599 -23.23 18.01 -6.49
N PHE A 600 -24.23 18.32 -5.65
CA PHE A 600 -24.43 19.63 -5.05
C PHE A 600 -24.36 19.56 -3.51
N ASP A 601 -23.74 20.56 -2.92
CA ASP A 601 -23.80 20.81 -1.49
C ASP A 601 -24.92 21.80 -1.17
N GLN A 602 -25.74 21.46 -0.18
CA GLN A 602 -26.76 22.34 0.40
C GLN A 602 -26.41 22.63 1.86
N THR A 603 -26.35 23.92 2.22
CA THR A 603 -26.24 24.36 3.61
C THR A 603 -27.65 24.57 4.20
N SER A 604 -27.99 23.87 5.28
CA SER A 604 -29.19 24.19 6.05
C SER A 604 -28.92 25.35 7.03
N ASN A 605 -29.99 25.99 7.50
CA ASN A 605 -29.94 27.03 8.55
C ASN A 605 -29.35 26.56 9.90
N THR A 606 -29.12 25.25 10.09
CA THR A 606 -28.68 24.64 11.35
C THR A 606 -27.22 24.15 11.34
N ARG A 607 -26.38 24.61 10.39
CA ARG A 607 -24.99 24.10 10.16
C ARG A 607 -24.89 22.63 9.72
N SER A 608 -26.00 21.95 9.39
CA SER A 608 -25.93 20.61 8.78
C SER A 608 -25.79 20.72 7.27
N PHE A 609 -24.76 20.10 6.69
CA PHE A 609 -24.61 19.95 5.24
C PHE A 609 -25.50 18.79 4.76
N GLN A 610 -26.25 19.03 3.69
CA GLN A 610 -26.95 17.98 2.95
C GLN A 610 -26.32 17.87 1.56
N THR A 611 -26.17 16.63 1.11
CA THR A 611 -25.65 16.34 -0.23
C THR A 611 -26.78 15.91 -1.13
N ILE A 612 -26.78 16.48 -2.32
CA ILE A 612 -27.77 16.24 -3.36
C ILE A 612 -27.03 15.68 -4.57
N ILE A 613 -27.50 14.53 -5.03
CA ILE A 613 -27.03 13.92 -6.26
C ILE A 613 -28.15 13.97 -7.30
N LEU A 614 -27.85 14.48 -8.49
CA LEU A 614 -28.69 14.29 -9.68
C LEU A 614 -28.05 13.21 -10.53
N LEU A 615 -28.82 12.16 -10.86
CA LEU A 615 -28.43 11.17 -11.86
C LEU A 615 -29.21 11.44 -13.12
N ILE A 616 -28.50 11.69 -14.22
CA ILE A 616 -29.05 12.14 -15.48
C ILE A 616 -28.76 11.08 -16.52
N ASP A 617 -29.78 10.46 -17.09
CA ASP A 617 -29.64 9.61 -18.25
C ASP A 617 -29.45 10.49 -19.49
N LEU A 618 -28.24 10.52 -20.05
CA LEU A 618 -27.86 11.26 -21.25
C LEU A 618 -28.56 10.75 -22.51
N LYS A 619 -28.93 9.46 -22.56
CA LYS A 619 -29.61 8.85 -23.72
C LYS A 619 -31.10 9.18 -23.72
N ASN A 620 -31.76 8.97 -22.59
CA ASN A 620 -33.19 9.21 -22.42
C ASN A 620 -33.51 10.66 -22.02
N LYS A 621 -32.49 11.47 -21.70
CA LYS A 621 -32.60 12.87 -21.27
C LYS A 621 -33.52 13.05 -20.06
N ASN A 622 -33.51 12.08 -19.14
CA ASN A 622 -34.27 12.13 -17.90
C ASN A 622 -33.32 12.23 -16.69
N TYR A 623 -33.85 12.54 -15.50
CA TYR A 623 -33.03 12.58 -14.30
C TYR A 623 -33.79 12.18 -13.04
N ASN A 624 -33.04 11.72 -12.04
CA ASN A 624 -33.52 11.39 -10.71
C ASN A 624 -32.73 12.18 -9.65
N ILE A 625 -33.40 12.57 -8.57
CA ILE A 625 -32.80 13.35 -7.46
C ILE A 625 -32.64 12.45 -6.24
N PHE A 626 -31.46 12.48 -5.63
CA PHE A 626 -31.13 11.79 -4.39
C PHE A 626 -30.69 12.82 -3.36
N VAL A 627 -31.41 12.95 -2.26
CA VAL A 627 -31.04 13.86 -1.16
C VAL A 627 -30.67 13.01 0.05
N LYS A 628 -29.49 13.25 0.62
CA LYS A 628 -29.04 12.57 1.84
C LYS A 628 -28.40 13.57 2.84
N PRO A 629 -28.65 13.41 4.16
CA PRO A 629 -28.05 14.26 5.19
C PRO A 629 -26.62 13.80 5.51
N MET A 630 -25.64 14.28 4.75
CA MET A 630 -24.25 13.83 4.82
C MET A 630 -23.28 14.88 4.25
N TRP A 631 -21.99 14.71 4.55
CA TRP A 631 -20.92 15.59 4.09
C TRP A 631 -20.28 15.03 2.82
N GLY A 632 -20.89 15.33 1.67
CA GLY A 632 -20.40 14.96 0.34
C GLY A 632 -20.35 13.44 0.11
N PHE A 633 -20.05 13.04 -1.12
CA PHE A 633 -19.55 11.71 -1.41
C PHE A 633 -18.11 11.82 -1.89
N THR A 634 -17.30 10.85 -1.50
CA THR A 634 -15.92 10.71 -2.00
C THR A 634 -15.91 9.86 -3.27
N HIS A 635 -16.67 8.77 -3.32
CA HIS A 635 -16.66 7.80 -4.43
C HIS A 635 -18.01 7.08 -4.62
N ILE A 636 -18.33 6.71 -5.86
CA ILE A 636 -19.50 5.89 -6.21
C ILE A 636 -19.06 4.81 -7.20
N PHE A 637 -19.42 3.55 -6.94
CA PHE A 637 -19.14 2.43 -7.85
C PHE A 637 -20.28 1.41 -7.90
N GLN A 638 -20.32 0.60 -8.94
CA GLN A 638 -21.29 -0.48 -9.12
C GLN A 638 -20.59 -1.85 -9.08
N ILE A 639 -21.07 -2.79 -8.25
CA ILE A 639 -20.61 -4.18 -8.15
C ILE A 639 -21.82 -5.09 -8.16
N CYS A 640 -21.85 -6.13 -9.00
CA CYS A 640 -22.92 -7.13 -9.03
C CYS A 640 -24.34 -6.53 -9.03
N SER A 641 -24.57 -5.46 -9.80
CA SER A 641 -25.83 -4.68 -9.87
C SER A 641 -26.17 -3.82 -8.64
N GLN A 642 -25.29 -3.72 -7.65
CA GLN A 642 -25.44 -2.82 -6.49
C GLN A 642 -24.53 -1.61 -6.62
N TYR A 643 -25.06 -0.45 -6.29
CA TYR A 643 -24.32 0.81 -6.16
C TYR A 643 -23.82 0.97 -4.73
N TYR A 644 -22.56 1.35 -4.60
CA TYR A 644 -21.90 1.65 -3.34
C TYR A 644 -21.47 3.12 -3.38
N LEU A 645 -21.91 3.89 -2.39
CA LEU A 645 -21.58 5.30 -2.28
C LEU A 645 -20.83 5.56 -0.97
N PHE A 646 -19.65 6.14 -1.06
CA PHE A 646 -18.77 6.42 0.08
C PHE A 646 -18.94 7.87 0.51
N SER A 647 -19.26 8.08 1.78
CA SER A 647 -19.51 9.40 2.35
C SER A 647 -18.91 9.52 3.75
N SER A 648 -18.90 10.75 4.27
CA SER A 648 -18.61 11.02 5.67
C SER A 648 -19.83 11.61 6.37
N LYS A 649 -20.08 11.15 7.59
CA LYS A 649 -21.14 11.65 8.47
C LYS A 649 -20.49 12.26 9.70
N GLU A 650 -20.90 13.45 10.11
CA GLU A 650 -20.43 14.08 11.34
C GLU A 650 -21.47 13.83 12.44
N ASP A 651 -21.06 13.21 13.54
CA ASP A 651 -21.86 13.05 14.75
C ASP A 651 -21.16 13.68 15.97
N GLU A 652 -21.78 13.59 17.15
CA GLU A 652 -21.23 14.16 18.39
C GLU A 652 -19.86 13.57 18.80
N GLN A 653 -19.50 12.40 18.28
CA GLN A 653 -18.24 11.69 18.54
C GLN A 653 -17.18 11.99 17.47
N GLY A 654 -17.52 12.80 16.46
CA GLY A 654 -16.65 13.23 15.38
C GLY A 654 -17.15 12.76 14.01
N ARG A 655 -16.33 12.93 12.98
CA ARG A 655 -16.70 12.42 11.66
C ARG A 655 -16.47 10.91 11.58
N LYS A 656 -17.46 10.16 11.11
CA LYS A 656 -17.38 8.74 10.70
C LYS A 656 -17.43 8.59 9.18
N GLN A 657 -16.96 7.45 8.68
CA GLN A 657 -17.11 7.10 7.26
C GLN A 657 -18.23 6.09 7.11
N THR A 658 -18.98 6.25 6.04
CA THR A 658 -20.24 5.54 5.84
C THR A 658 -20.35 5.13 4.38
N VAL A 659 -20.77 3.89 4.15
CA VAL A 659 -21.03 3.35 2.81
C VAL A 659 -22.52 3.10 2.66
N PHE A 660 -23.08 3.57 1.56
CA PHE A 660 -24.48 3.37 1.20
C PHE A 660 -24.55 2.37 0.07
N VAL A 661 -25.25 1.25 0.27
CA VAL A 661 -25.35 0.17 -0.71
C VAL A 661 -26.80 0.00 -1.17
N GLY A 662 -27.06 0.00 -2.47
CA GLY A 662 -28.42 -0.14 -3.01
C GLY A 662 -28.46 -0.65 -4.44
N GLU A 663 -29.51 -1.40 -4.79
CA GLU A 663 -29.64 -2.04 -6.12
C GLU A 663 -30.02 -1.05 -7.23
N LYS A 664 -30.77 -0.01 -6.89
CA LYS A 664 -31.24 1.00 -7.84
C LYS A 664 -31.28 2.38 -7.20
N PHE A 665 -31.05 3.35 -8.06
CA PHE A 665 -31.29 4.75 -7.79
C PHE A 665 -32.78 5.05 -8.07
N ASP A 666 -33.65 4.88 -7.06
CA ASP A 666 -35.07 5.24 -7.16
C ASP A 666 -35.43 6.54 -6.41
N SER A 667 -36.51 7.18 -6.86
CA SER A 667 -37.04 8.43 -6.30
C SER A 667 -37.67 8.27 -4.91
N ALA A 668 -37.85 7.02 -4.43
CA ALA A 668 -38.52 6.72 -3.17
C ALA A 668 -37.56 6.61 -1.98
N HIS A 669 -36.25 6.73 -2.18
CA HIS A 669 -35.23 6.78 -1.13
C HIS A 669 -35.13 5.54 -0.20
N GLN A 670 -35.81 4.44 -0.48
CA GLN A 670 -36.00 3.35 0.48
C GLN A 670 -34.99 2.20 0.40
N ASN A 671 -34.17 2.12 -0.65
CA ASN A 671 -33.40 0.91 -0.94
C ASN A 671 -31.89 0.97 -0.68
N PHE A 672 -31.34 2.13 -0.28
CA PHE A 672 -29.93 2.22 0.12
C PHE A 672 -29.75 1.90 1.60
N GLN A 673 -29.06 0.80 1.88
CA GLN A 673 -28.66 0.38 3.21
C GLN A 673 -27.40 1.14 3.64
N GLU A 674 -27.42 1.69 4.85
CA GLU A 674 -26.30 2.43 5.44
C GLU A 674 -25.43 1.48 6.25
N TYR A 675 -24.14 1.43 5.93
CA TYR A 675 -23.14 0.65 6.64
C TYR A 675 -22.10 1.59 7.24
N GLU A 676 -21.93 1.52 8.56
CA GLU A 676 -20.78 2.13 9.21
C GLU A 676 -19.55 1.25 8.95
N VAL A 677 -18.49 1.86 8.42
CA VAL A 677 -17.25 1.13 8.13
C VAL A 677 -16.30 1.34 9.29
N PRO A 678 -16.01 0.32 10.11
CA PRO A 678 -15.12 0.43 11.26
C PRO A 678 -13.68 0.62 10.76
N ARG A 679 -13.27 1.88 10.55
CA ARG A 679 -11.88 2.30 10.27
C ARG A 679 -11.16 1.56 9.12
N PHE A 680 -11.89 1.02 8.15
CA PHE A 680 -11.29 0.39 6.97
C PHE A 680 -12.01 0.76 5.68
N LEU A 681 -11.73 1.98 5.25
CA LEU A 681 -11.51 2.39 3.86
C LEU A 681 -11.14 3.85 4.01
N ILE A 682 -10.02 4.28 3.43
CA ILE A 682 -9.67 5.70 3.32
C ILE A 682 -9.64 6.38 4.72
N ASP A 683 -8.57 6.27 5.52
CA ASP A 683 -8.37 7.27 6.59
C ASP A 683 -7.96 8.61 5.95
N LEU A 684 -8.96 9.34 5.49
CA LEU A 684 -8.90 10.77 5.21
C LEU A 684 -9.43 11.54 6.40
N LYS A 685 -8.94 11.25 7.61
CA LYS A 685 -9.17 12.09 8.80
C LYS A 685 -7.89 12.44 9.53
N LYS A 686 -7.02 13.12 8.76
CA LYS A 686 -6.65 14.52 9.04
C LYS A 686 -6.24 15.26 7.76
N SER A 687 -7.05 15.12 6.72
CA SER A 687 -7.04 15.96 5.54
C SER A 687 -8.19 16.97 5.63
N THR A 688 -8.11 17.89 6.58
CA THR A 688 -8.91 19.11 6.50
C THR A 688 -8.37 19.92 5.33
N SER A 689 -9.24 20.17 4.35
CA SER A 689 -9.03 20.78 3.02
C SER A 689 -8.55 19.82 1.91
N PHE A 690 -9.52 19.05 1.39
CA PHE A 690 -9.46 18.53 0.03
C PHE A 690 -9.82 19.64 -0.96
N GLU A 691 -8.81 20.40 -1.35
CA GLU A 691 -8.79 20.97 -2.68
C GLU A 691 -8.23 19.95 -3.66
N SER A 692 -9.11 19.46 -4.55
CA SER A 692 -8.87 19.03 -5.94
C SER A 692 -7.63 18.18 -6.20
N TYR A 693 -7.77 16.93 -6.66
CA TYR A 693 -7.25 16.45 -7.95
C TYR A 693 -7.94 15.10 -8.21
N SER A 694 -8.50 14.97 -9.41
CA SER A 694 -9.10 13.78 -10.00
C SER A 694 -8.70 12.44 -9.34
N PHE A 695 -9.61 11.89 -8.54
CA PHE A 695 -9.91 10.48 -8.74
C PHE A 695 -10.94 10.42 -9.86
N ASP A 696 -10.44 10.35 -11.11
CA ASP A 696 -11.22 9.94 -12.29
C ASP A 696 -11.57 8.46 -12.17
N VAL A 697 -12.32 8.11 -11.13
CA VAL A 697 -12.50 6.72 -10.74
C VAL A 697 -13.96 6.48 -10.38
N PHE A 698 -14.79 6.55 -11.41
CA PHE A 698 -16.01 5.74 -11.50
C PHE A 698 -15.60 4.44 -12.19
N PHE A 699 -15.49 3.34 -11.45
CA PHE A 699 -15.31 2.04 -12.09
C PHE A 699 -16.67 1.47 -12.52
N LYS A 700 -16.79 1.21 -13.83
CA LYS A 700 -17.53 0.03 -14.30
C LYS A 700 -16.73 -1.20 -13.93
N LEU A 701 -17.18 -1.96 -12.95
CA LEU A 701 -16.60 -3.26 -12.65
C LEU A 701 -17.43 -4.39 -13.28
N ASP A 702 -18.02 -4.09 -14.44
CA ASP A 702 -18.95 -4.99 -15.12
C ASP A 702 -18.24 -6.05 -15.97
N SER A 703 -16.91 -5.99 -16.07
CA SER A 703 -16.15 -7.19 -16.35
C SER A 703 -15.57 -7.65 -15.01
N PRO A 704 -15.71 -8.95 -14.68
CA PRO A 704 -14.90 -9.56 -13.63
C PRO A 704 -13.43 -9.14 -13.75
N ASP A 705 -12.92 -8.87 -14.96
CA ASP A 705 -11.55 -8.46 -15.26
C ASP A 705 -11.17 -6.99 -15.01
N SER A 706 -12.11 -6.13 -14.61
CA SER A 706 -11.80 -4.73 -14.32
C SER A 706 -10.90 -4.63 -13.07
N THR A 707 -9.67 -4.15 -13.27
CA THR A 707 -8.69 -3.92 -12.21
C THR A 707 -8.69 -2.47 -11.79
N PHE A 708 -8.56 -2.21 -10.49
CA PHE A 708 -8.50 -0.87 -9.94
C PHE A 708 -7.45 -0.68 -8.84
N PRO A 709 -6.86 0.52 -8.68
CA PRO A 709 -5.94 0.79 -7.59
C PRO A 709 -6.67 1.31 -6.36
N PHE A 710 -6.21 0.92 -5.17
CA PHE A 710 -6.68 1.50 -3.91
C PHE A 710 -5.57 1.40 -2.85
N VAL A 711 -5.68 2.21 -1.80
CA VAL A 711 -4.67 2.30 -0.74
C VAL A 711 -5.31 1.94 0.59
N LEU A 712 -4.68 1.04 1.34
CA LEU A 712 -5.09 0.65 2.69
C LEU A 712 -4.02 1.04 3.71
N TYR A 713 -4.44 1.42 4.91
CA TYR A 713 -3.50 1.55 6.02
C TYR A 713 -3.22 0.18 6.62
N ASP A 714 -1.98 -0.26 6.49
CA ASP A 714 -1.50 -1.48 7.10
C ASP A 714 -1.08 -1.22 8.54
N LYS A 715 -1.87 -1.73 9.49
CA LYS A 715 -1.59 -1.57 10.93
C LYS A 715 -0.37 -2.38 11.39
N LEU A 716 -0.07 -3.51 10.73
CA LEU A 716 1.06 -4.36 11.08
C LEU A 716 2.38 -3.63 10.80
N PHE A 717 2.46 -2.93 9.66
CA PHE A 717 3.65 -2.17 9.27
C PHE A 717 3.57 -0.66 9.61
N GLY A 718 2.42 -0.19 10.08
CA GLY A 718 2.21 1.21 10.46
C GLY A 718 2.34 2.20 9.31
N LYS A 719 1.93 1.80 8.10
CA LYS A 719 2.07 2.59 6.85
C LYS A 719 0.99 2.27 5.84
N TYR A 720 0.88 3.10 4.80
CA TYR A 720 -0.07 2.86 3.71
C TYR A 720 0.51 1.88 2.67
N ALA A 721 -0.32 0.95 2.22
CA ALA A 721 -0.01 0.01 1.16
C ALA A 721 -0.96 0.21 -0.04
N LEU A 722 -0.39 0.28 -1.24
CA LEU A 722 -1.09 0.31 -2.52
C LEU A 722 -1.42 -1.13 -2.95
N TYR A 723 -2.63 -1.32 -3.45
CA TYR A 723 -3.15 -2.57 -3.99
C TYR A 723 -3.78 -2.35 -5.36
N PHE A 724 -3.77 -3.40 -6.18
CA PHE A 724 -4.68 -3.55 -7.30
C PHE A 724 -5.76 -4.56 -6.89
N ALA A 725 -7.03 -4.19 -7.02
CA ALA A 725 -8.17 -5.08 -6.80
C ALA A 725 -8.84 -5.39 -8.12
N LYS A 726 -9.37 -6.61 -8.19
CA LYS A 726 -10.27 -7.10 -9.21
C LYS A 726 -11.54 -7.57 -8.50
N ILE A 727 -12.70 -7.44 -9.13
CA ILE A 727 -13.92 -8.00 -8.53
C ILE A 727 -13.96 -9.50 -8.71
N ARG A 728 -14.30 -10.18 -7.62
CA ARG A 728 -14.61 -11.61 -7.70
C ARG A 728 -15.83 -11.79 -8.59
N PRO A 729 -15.83 -12.79 -9.49
CA PRO A 729 -17.00 -13.08 -10.30
C PRO A 729 -18.25 -13.14 -9.42
N CYS A 730 -19.25 -12.34 -9.78
CA CYS A 730 -20.57 -12.37 -9.18
C CYS A 730 -21.21 -13.72 -9.53
N VAL A 731 -20.80 -14.80 -8.87
CA VAL A 731 -21.57 -16.03 -8.92
C VAL A 731 -22.89 -15.68 -8.25
N GLU A 732 -24.02 -15.90 -8.94
CA GLU A 732 -25.32 -16.01 -8.28
C GLU A 732 -25.22 -17.18 -7.31
N ILE A 733 -24.61 -16.95 -6.16
CA ILE A 733 -24.81 -17.82 -5.03
C ILE A 733 -26.27 -17.54 -4.70
N ASN A 734 -27.15 -18.49 -5.04
CA ASN A 734 -28.40 -18.67 -4.31
C ASN A 734 -27.98 -18.95 -2.87
N ILE A 735 -27.64 -17.89 -2.15
CA ILE A 735 -27.46 -17.90 -0.71
C ILE A 735 -28.90 -18.03 -0.25
N PRO A 736 -29.38 -19.18 0.26
CA PRO A 736 -30.53 -19.10 1.14
C PRO A 736 -30.07 -18.11 2.20
N ARG A 737 -30.77 -16.99 2.42
CA ARG A 737 -30.45 -16.00 3.45
C ARG A 737 -30.33 -16.74 4.80
N THR A 738 -29.16 -17.25 5.08
CA THR A 738 -28.78 -17.82 6.35
C THR A 738 -28.05 -16.70 7.03
N ASN A 739 -28.70 -16.16 8.06
CA ASN A 739 -28.15 -15.26 9.06
C ASN A 739 -26.63 -15.43 9.15
N SER A 740 -25.87 -14.37 8.86
CA SER A 740 -24.45 -14.35 9.21
C SER A 740 -24.37 -14.66 10.70
N LYS A 741 -23.85 -15.85 11.04
CA LYS A 741 -23.75 -16.22 12.44
C LYS A 741 -22.60 -15.40 13.03
N ASP A 742 -22.92 -14.51 13.96
CA ASP A 742 -21.95 -13.77 14.78
C ASP A 742 -21.06 -14.69 15.64
N LEU A 743 -21.37 -15.99 15.65
CA LEU A 743 -20.58 -17.09 16.21
C LEU A 743 -20.40 -18.16 15.12
N TYR A 744 -19.16 -18.50 14.78
CA TYR A 744 -18.87 -19.48 13.73
C TYR A 744 -17.88 -20.54 14.21
N VAL A 745 -18.27 -21.82 14.17
CA VAL A 745 -17.36 -22.96 14.35
C VAL A 745 -16.68 -23.23 13.02
N GLY A 746 -15.37 -22.97 12.95
CA GLY A 746 -14.51 -23.21 11.80
C GLY A 746 -14.42 -24.68 11.42
N LYS A 747 -13.64 -24.97 10.37
CA LYS A 747 -13.42 -26.35 9.94
C LYS A 747 -12.70 -27.13 11.03
N ILE A 748 -13.18 -28.35 11.27
CA ILE A 748 -12.61 -29.28 12.23
C ILE A 748 -11.54 -30.13 11.55
N TYR A 749 -10.35 -30.21 12.14
CA TYR A 749 -9.21 -30.97 11.61
C TYR A 749 -8.48 -31.76 12.72
N PRO A 750 -8.17 -33.04 12.52
CA PRO A 750 -8.53 -33.86 11.36
C PRO A 750 -10.04 -34.17 11.33
N ASN A 751 -10.60 -34.34 10.13
CA ASN A 751 -11.98 -34.80 9.93
C ASN A 751 -12.07 -35.57 8.59
N PRO A 752 -12.17 -36.90 8.62
CA PRO A 752 -12.34 -37.73 9.80
C PRO A 752 -11.10 -37.80 10.71
N ALA A 753 -11.32 -37.99 12.01
CA ALA A 753 -10.29 -38.10 13.05
C ALA A 753 -10.15 -39.55 13.54
N ASN A 754 -8.92 -39.98 13.79
CA ASN A 754 -8.61 -41.22 14.50
C ASN A 754 -8.76 -41.01 16.01
N ARG A 755 -9.16 -42.03 16.77
CA ARG A 755 -9.26 -41.97 18.25
C ARG A 755 -7.96 -41.63 18.99
N LYS A 756 -6.81 -41.54 18.32
CA LYS A 756 -5.54 -41.04 18.89
C LYS A 756 -5.24 -39.58 18.54
N ASP A 757 -6.06 -38.96 17.69
CA ASP A 757 -5.87 -37.59 17.23
C ASP A 757 -6.42 -36.60 18.25
N ILE A 758 -5.88 -35.39 18.20
CA ILE A 758 -6.48 -34.22 18.84
C ILE A 758 -7.22 -33.46 17.76
N VAL A 759 -8.51 -33.22 18.00
CA VAL A 759 -9.38 -32.52 17.07
C VAL A 759 -9.27 -31.02 17.32
N ASN A 760 -8.83 -30.28 16.31
CA ASN A 760 -8.58 -28.84 16.38
C ASN A 760 -9.55 -28.07 15.48
N PHE A 761 -10.07 -26.96 15.99
CA PHE A 761 -10.89 -26.03 15.21
C PHE A 761 -10.86 -24.65 15.85
N ARG A 762 -11.30 -23.66 15.08
CA ARG A 762 -11.34 -22.27 15.52
C ARG A 762 -12.78 -21.81 15.66
N ILE A 763 -13.11 -21.10 16.73
CA ILE A 763 -14.38 -20.41 16.87
C ILE A 763 -14.13 -18.92 16.59
N TYR A 764 -14.90 -18.35 15.67
CA TYR A 764 -14.83 -16.94 15.31
C TYR A 764 -16.03 -16.21 15.89
N SER A 765 -15.81 -15.03 16.48
CA SER A 765 -16.89 -14.14 16.88
C SER A 765 -16.42 -12.69 16.99
N ASN A 766 -17.32 -11.76 16.65
CA ASN A 766 -17.11 -10.32 16.78
C ASN A 766 -17.26 -9.81 18.22
N HIS A 767 -17.58 -10.68 19.19
CA HIS A 767 -17.87 -10.34 20.59
C HIS A 767 -17.02 -11.10 21.62
N LEU A 768 -15.80 -11.51 21.26
CA LEU A 768 -14.91 -12.27 22.16
C LEU A 768 -14.36 -11.49 23.36
N ASP A 769 -14.74 -10.22 23.50
CA ASP A 769 -14.57 -9.43 24.71
C ASP A 769 -15.24 -10.08 25.95
N LYS A 770 -16.09 -11.10 25.74
CA LYS A 770 -16.74 -11.92 26.78
C LYS A 770 -16.52 -13.43 26.60
N ILE A 771 -15.28 -13.86 26.37
CA ILE A 771 -14.93 -15.28 26.22
C ILE A 771 -15.49 -16.18 27.35
N GLU A 772 -15.70 -15.64 28.55
CA GLU A 772 -16.29 -16.34 29.70
C GLU A 772 -17.72 -16.86 29.48
N THR A 773 -18.46 -16.31 28.51
CA THR A 773 -19.83 -16.77 28.20
C THR A 773 -19.90 -17.81 27.06
N LEU A 774 -18.75 -18.18 26.49
CA LEU A 774 -18.66 -19.21 25.44
C LEU A 774 -18.80 -20.62 26.05
N SER A 775 -19.82 -21.36 25.63
CA SER A 775 -19.99 -22.79 25.92
C SER A 775 -19.74 -23.62 24.67
N ILE A 776 -19.04 -24.74 24.81
CA ILE A 776 -18.73 -25.68 23.73
C ILE A 776 -19.11 -27.08 24.18
N ASN A 777 -19.98 -27.75 23.43
CA ASN A 777 -20.48 -29.09 23.74
C ASN A 777 -20.38 -29.97 22.48
N ALA A 778 -20.15 -31.26 22.65
CA ALA A 778 -20.26 -32.25 21.57
C ALA A 778 -21.45 -33.18 21.82
N TYR A 779 -22.23 -33.43 20.78
CA TYR A 779 -23.38 -34.32 20.81
C TYR A 779 -23.20 -35.47 19.83
N ASP A 780 -23.67 -36.66 20.19
CA ASP A 780 -23.81 -37.75 19.21
C ASP A 780 -25.00 -37.50 18.26
N ILE A 781 -25.16 -38.35 17.23
CA ILE A 781 -26.27 -38.24 16.27
C ILE A 781 -27.66 -38.42 16.90
N LEU A 782 -27.75 -38.95 18.12
CA LEU A 782 -29.00 -39.09 18.87
C LEU A 782 -29.28 -37.86 19.76
N GLY A 783 -28.42 -36.85 19.72
CA GLY A 783 -28.54 -35.62 20.50
C GLY A 783 -28.12 -35.77 21.96
N ARG A 784 -27.41 -36.85 22.33
CA ARG A 784 -26.87 -37.02 23.69
C ARG A 784 -25.55 -36.27 23.80
N GLU A 785 -25.39 -35.46 24.84
CA GLU A 785 -24.13 -34.80 25.14
C GLU A 785 -23.06 -35.83 25.50
N VAL A 786 -21.92 -35.78 24.83
CA VAL A 786 -20.78 -36.69 25.03
C VAL A 786 -19.51 -35.98 25.47
N ALA A 787 -19.44 -34.66 25.32
CA ALA A 787 -18.38 -33.80 25.85
C ALA A 787 -18.96 -32.40 26.13
N ASN A 788 -18.49 -31.75 27.19
CA ASN A 788 -18.91 -30.40 27.57
C ASN A 788 -17.72 -29.43 27.56
N SER A 789 -17.94 -28.17 27.90
CA SER A 789 -16.91 -27.11 27.80
C SER A 789 -15.62 -27.43 28.55
N SER A 790 -15.66 -28.23 29.62
CA SER A 790 -14.46 -28.64 30.36
C SER A 790 -13.61 -29.68 29.63
N SER A 791 -14.17 -30.36 28.62
CA SER A 791 -13.48 -31.32 27.77
C SER A 791 -12.69 -30.66 26.63
N PHE A 792 -12.84 -29.35 26.44
CA PHE A 792 -12.16 -28.58 25.40
C PHE A 792 -11.07 -27.70 26.01
N ARG A 793 -9.90 -27.65 25.38
CA ARG A 793 -8.89 -26.64 25.67
C ARG A 793 -9.11 -25.44 24.77
N ILE A 794 -9.35 -24.28 25.35
CA ILE A 794 -9.62 -23.03 24.63
C ILE A 794 -8.42 -22.10 24.82
N SER A 795 -7.81 -21.69 23.71
CA SER A 795 -6.72 -20.72 23.69
C SER A 795 -7.15 -19.47 22.94
N GLN A 796 -7.24 -18.34 23.64
CA GLN A 796 -7.60 -17.07 23.00
C GLN A 796 -6.40 -16.53 22.21
N ILE A 797 -6.61 -16.29 20.90
CA ILE A 797 -5.59 -15.71 20.02
C ILE A 797 -6.19 -14.47 19.36
N GLY A 798 -5.96 -13.31 19.96
CA GLY A 798 -6.50 -12.03 19.50
C GLY A 798 -7.95 -11.78 19.94
N ASN A 799 -8.63 -10.87 19.24
CA ASN A 799 -9.92 -10.32 19.67
C ASN A 799 -11.14 -10.88 18.91
N HIS A 800 -10.91 -11.75 17.91
CA HIS A 800 -11.97 -12.19 16.98
C HIS A 800 -12.05 -13.71 16.78
N PHE A 801 -11.16 -14.48 17.38
CA PHE A 801 -11.26 -15.94 17.38
C PHE A 801 -10.58 -16.60 18.58
N VAL A 802 -10.98 -17.86 18.85
CA VAL A 802 -10.36 -18.75 19.84
C VAL A 802 -10.03 -20.08 19.18
N ASP A 803 -8.86 -20.62 19.48
CA ASP A 803 -8.49 -21.98 19.08
C ASP A 803 -8.98 -22.97 20.12
N VAL A 804 -9.55 -24.08 19.63
CA VAL A 804 -10.21 -25.09 20.45
C VAL A 804 -9.64 -26.46 20.10
N GLU A 805 -9.17 -27.16 21.12
CA GLU A 805 -8.68 -28.53 21.03
C GLU A 805 -9.61 -29.47 21.80
N LEU A 806 -9.93 -30.61 21.21
CA LEU A 806 -10.70 -31.69 21.83
C LEU A 806 -9.89 -32.99 21.78
N GLU A 807 -9.56 -33.53 22.95
CA GLU A 807 -9.02 -34.90 23.06
C GLU A 807 -10.16 -35.91 22.92
N ILE A 808 -10.16 -36.67 21.82
CA ILE A 808 -11.28 -37.57 21.47
C ILE A 808 -11.06 -39.04 21.85
N ASN A 809 -10.02 -39.35 22.63
CA ASN A 809 -9.65 -40.71 23.04
C ASN A 809 -10.79 -41.46 23.76
N ALA A 810 -11.65 -40.72 24.46
CA ALA A 810 -12.78 -41.26 25.22
C ALA A 810 -14.07 -41.43 24.39
N LEU A 811 -14.12 -40.88 23.16
CA LEU A 811 -15.32 -40.94 22.31
C LEU A 811 -15.36 -42.25 21.50
N SER A 812 -16.56 -42.76 21.24
CA SER A 812 -16.77 -43.95 20.39
C SER A 812 -16.61 -43.60 18.90
N PRO A 813 -16.36 -44.57 18.01
CA PRO A 813 -16.45 -44.30 16.58
C PRO A 813 -17.86 -43.86 16.22
N GLY A 814 -17.99 -42.77 15.46
CA GLY A 814 -19.28 -42.18 15.15
C GLY A 814 -19.18 -40.75 14.61
N VAL A 815 -20.34 -40.18 14.30
CA VAL A 815 -20.47 -38.77 13.90
C VAL A 815 -20.88 -37.96 15.11
N TYR A 816 -20.16 -36.87 15.36
CA TYR A 816 -20.40 -35.97 16.47
C TYR A 816 -20.65 -34.56 15.96
N ILE A 817 -21.57 -33.85 16.60
CA ILE A 817 -21.89 -32.46 16.31
C ILE A 817 -21.29 -31.61 17.43
N ILE A 818 -20.26 -30.84 17.10
CA ILE A 818 -19.71 -29.82 18.00
C ILE A 818 -20.61 -28.59 17.90
N VAL A 819 -21.06 -28.08 19.03
CA VAL A 819 -21.94 -26.92 19.16
C VAL A 819 -21.26 -25.91 20.07
N ALA A 820 -21.02 -24.72 19.54
CA ALA A 820 -20.62 -23.54 20.31
C ALA A 820 -21.83 -22.63 20.52
N SER A 821 -21.99 -22.11 21.74
CA SER A 821 -23.01 -21.13 22.08
C SER A 821 -22.49 -19.99 22.92
N MET A 822 -22.91 -18.76 22.64
CA MET A 822 -22.47 -17.54 23.35
C MET A 822 -23.56 -16.48 23.26
N ASP A 823 -23.97 -15.88 24.39
CA ASP A 823 -24.98 -14.80 24.45
C ASP A 823 -26.26 -15.07 23.60
N GLY A 824 -26.73 -16.32 23.58
CA GLY A 824 -27.92 -16.75 22.82
C GLY A 824 -27.67 -17.10 21.35
N MET A 825 -26.45 -16.92 20.85
CA MET A 825 -26.01 -17.35 19.52
C MET A 825 -25.56 -18.80 19.56
N VAL A 826 -25.80 -19.56 18.48
CA VAL A 826 -25.43 -20.99 18.38
C VAL A 826 -24.83 -21.31 17.01
N SER A 827 -23.71 -22.02 17.01
CA SER A 827 -23.01 -22.47 15.82
C SER A 827 -22.52 -23.88 15.97
N SER A 828 -22.48 -24.65 14.89
CA SER A 828 -22.13 -26.06 14.97
C SER A 828 -21.41 -26.57 13.74
N ASN A 829 -20.59 -27.60 13.93
CA ASN A 829 -19.90 -28.30 12.86
C ASN A 829 -19.75 -29.79 13.23
N ALA A 830 -19.69 -30.66 12.23
CA ALA A 830 -19.66 -32.10 12.45
C ALA A 830 -18.23 -32.64 12.34
N VAL A 831 -17.89 -33.61 13.20
CA VAL A 831 -16.65 -34.38 13.14
C VAL A 831 -16.97 -35.86 13.08
N VAL A 832 -16.27 -36.59 12.22
CA VAL A 832 -16.38 -38.05 12.12
C VAL A 832 -15.18 -38.67 12.81
N ILE A 833 -15.43 -39.60 13.74
CA ILE A 833 -14.41 -40.31 14.50
C ILE A 833 -14.45 -41.79 14.10
N TYR A 834 -13.29 -42.38 13.77
CA TYR A 834 -13.15 -43.80 13.45
C TYR A 834 -12.24 -44.54 14.43
#